data_AF-A0A2V8SPX9-F1
#
_entry.id   AF-A0A2V8SPX9-F1
#
_cell.length_a   1.000
_cell.length_b   1.000
_cell.length_c   1.000
_cell.angle_alpha   90.00
_cell.angle_beta   90.00
_cell.angle_gamma   90.00
#
_symmetry.space_group_name_H-M   'P 1'
#
loop_
_entity.id
_entity.type
_entity.pdbx_description
1 polymer ?
#
loop_
_entity_poly.entity_id
_entity_poly.type
_entity_poly.pdbx_seq_one_letter_code
_entity_poly.pdbx_strand_id
1 'polypeptide(L)'
;MDKVKRREFLKAFSVAAIVPAIAGKGFASSSEPTVVAAPSLPDIPTCASMRSVTMTHKFLDLYAWPGLTNQWGCAQAAMDVTAVRSVAFPPFAQGEMNVAPLGSGGELLTGVLYVDGEYFTATKTPIDFVWQPDRIERRSLYRGLELKSVTIVPFRTMSVAVKLTVTNMTKARRKTEIKLAINGGASKSVKPWNAAYSPGEYDNDRTVDAGRNAVLCKAIHSDAYVIQGTSPKPTSLLPSWITYEFDLAPRESASIVFVNSLGESAASVQKEYDSIVNNFDAVATATTDEWNGQMQAAFTPGNNIFSGHVPTLVTTDDNLKRIYHSAVMSALYFRRTTPHSVYGTTYVTLMPRYWETTTFLWDISLSAMLLSMLDPKVLRGMMEMWMKLDMHKHFGTEFLTGEGVGPWYSVNDYAMSRMAKEYLRWTGDRAWLDKEVDGKKVLTHLLRYAEHWRELNVNKHGLADYGGVTNLLEAVSSYVHEVAGLNAANVHNLRFAAELVEFKGDKSKAAAYRKEADELGRRVLELYVPGKGIWKCRLPDGSYYEVHHCYDFGTTLMACVIDTRSRCHIQHPSGSSMDRCILLMACARTERFVCGRRSRCRIRMDQGTREDEHARAVRPGAFYGNFLHAGIERSRVEVAIRSAVHKRLGVCIRM
;
A
#
# COMPACT_ATOMS: atom_id res chain seq x y z
N MET A 1 -15.86 -37.00 -36.49
CA MET A 1 -15.82 -36.59 -35.07
C MET A 1 -15.84 -35.07 -35.02
N ASP A 2 -17.05 -34.55 -34.88
CA ASP A 2 -17.38 -33.13 -35.08
C ASP A 2 -17.02 -32.24 -33.89
N LYS A 3 -16.57 -31.03 -34.24
CA LYS A 3 -16.25 -29.95 -33.31
C LYS A 3 -17.55 -29.31 -32.81
N VAL A 4 -17.99 -29.70 -31.62
CA VAL A 4 -19.05 -29.00 -30.89
C VAL A 4 -18.55 -27.59 -30.55
N LYS A 5 -19.13 -26.58 -31.20
CA LYS A 5 -18.83 -25.16 -30.97
C LYS A 5 -19.43 -24.74 -29.63
N ARG A 6 -18.61 -24.19 -28.74
CA ARG A 6 -18.90 -23.57 -27.42
C ARG A 6 -20.09 -22.58 -27.40
N ARG A 7 -20.61 -22.19 -28.58
CA ARG A 7 -21.78 -21.32 -28.78
C ARG A 7 -23.13 -22.06 -28.74
N GLU A 8 -23.15 -23.39 -28.92
CA GLU A 8 -24.37 -24.21 -28.82
C GLU A 8 -24.66 -24.63 -27.36
N PHE A 9 -23.61 -24.84 -26.56
CA PHE A 9 -23.74 -25.15 -25.13
C PHE A 9 -24.44 -24.03 -24.33
N LEU A 10 -24.26 -22.77 -24.74
CA LEU A 10 -24.89 -21.61 -24.09
C LEU A 10 -26.34 -21.34 -24.54
N LYS A 11 -26.78 -21.92 -25.67
CA LYS A 11 -28.18 -21.86 -26.13
C LYS A 11 -29.05 -22.95 -25.49
N ALA A 12 -28.46 -24.07 -25.07
CA ALA A 12 -29.18 -25.13 -24.37
C ALA A 12 -29.60 -24.77 -22.94
N PHE A 13 -28.97 -23.77 -22.30
CA PHE A 13 -29.33 -23.32 -20.94
C PHE A 13 -30.33 -22.16 -20.89
N SER A 14 -30.74 -21.60 -22.03
CA SER A 14 -31.63 -20.44 -22.11
C SER A 14 -33.09 -20.77 -22.50
N VAL A 15 -33.45 -22.06 -22.62
CA VAL A 15 -34.80 -22.49 -23.03
C VAL A 15 -35.53 -23.35 -21.98
N ALA A 16 -34.91 -23.67 -20.83
CA ALA A 16 -35.54 -24.51 -19.80
C ALA A 16 -36.42 -23.75 -18.77
N ALA A 17 -36.94 -22.56 -19.07
CA ALA A 17 -37.74 -21.81 -18.09
C ALA A 17 -38.87 -20.96 -18.68
N ILE A 18 -39.65 -21.47 -19.66
CA ILE A 18 -40.96 -20.87 -19.98
C ILE A 18 -41.95 -21.95 -20.43
N VAL A 19 -42.79 -22.45 -19.52
CA VAL A 19 -44.15 -22.99 -19.80
C VAL A 19 -45.07 -22.59 -18.63
N PRO A 20 -46.34 -22.22 -18.89
CA PRO A 20 -47.16 -21.38 -18.01
C PRO A 20 -47.97 -22.15 -16.96
N ALA A 21 -48.36 -21.40 -15.92
CA ALA A 21 -49.18 -21.80 -14.79
C ALA A 21 -50.59 -22.25 -15.18
N ILE A 22 -51.03 -23.43 -14.69
CA ILE A 22 -52.44 -23.75 -14.43
C ILE A 22 -52.55 -24.64 -13.17
N ALA A 23 -53.48 -24.25 -12.29
CA ALA A 23 -54.15 -24.99 -11.21
C ALA A 23 -53.43 -25.27 -9.87
N GLY A 24 -53.68 -24.36 -8.91
CA GLY A 24 -54.47 -24.67 -7.71
C GLY A 24 -53.94 -25.66 -6.67
N LYS A 25 -53.37 -25.14 -5.57
CA LYS A 25 -53.81 -25.33 -4.16
C LYS A 25 -52.71 -24.83 -3.22
N GLY A 26 -53.14 -24.27 -2.09
CA GLY A 26 -52.35 -23.39 -1.23
C GLY A 26 -51.06 -24.00 -0.69
N PHE A 27 -50.01 -23.17 -0.70
CA PHE A 27 -48.87 -23.29 0.18
C PHE A 27 -48.66 -21.94 0.85
N ALA A 28 -48.56 -21.96 2.18
CA ALA A 28 -48.39 -20.80 3.03
C ALA A 28 -47.17 -19.98 2.58
N SER A 29 -47.33 -18.65 2.55
CA SER A 29 -46.25 -17.73 2.27
C SER A 29 -45.19 -17.85 3.36
N SER A 30 -44.05 -18.45 3.05
CA SER A 30 -42.83 -18.23 3.80
C SER A 30 -42.47 -16.75 3.61
N SER A 31 -42.61 -15.97 4.67
CA SER A 31 -42.08 -14.60 4.72
C SER A 31 -40.60 -14.64 4.34
N GLU A 32 -40.24 -13.99 3.24
CA GLU A 32 -38.83 -13.72 2.93
C GLU A 32 -38.20 -13.04 4.15
N PRO A 33 -36.99 -13.46 4.57
CA PRO A 33 -36.32 -12.80 5.67
C PRO A 33 -36.09 -11.35 5.26
N THR A 34 -36.73 -10.43 5.98
CA THR A 34 -36.49 -8.99 5.88
C THR A 34 -34.98 -8.78 6.04
N VAL A 35 -34.30 -8.48 4.94
CA VAL A 35 -32.90 -8.05 4.98
C VAL A 35 -32.92 -6.71 5.70
N VAL A 36 -32.64 -6.74 7.00
CA VAL A 36 -32.44 -5.53 7.79
C VAL A 36 -31.28 -4.81 7.13
N ALA A 37 -31.57 -3.66 6.50
CA ALA A 37 -30.55 -2.83 5.88
C ALA A 37 -29.49 -2.54 6.95
N ALA A 38 -28.22 -2.73 6.60
CA ALA A 38 -27.13 -2.35 7.49
C ALA A 38 -27.32 -0.89 7.90
N PRO A 39 -27.07 -0.52 9.18
CA PRO A 39 -27.17 0.86 9.61
C PRO A 39 -26.26 1.73 8.73
N SER A 40 -26.77 2.90 8.33
CA SER A 40 -26.04 3.85 7.51
C SER A 40 -24.71 4.23 8.15
N LEU A 41 -23.67 4.46 7.35
CA LEU A 41 -22.36 4.84 7.88
C LEU A 41 -22.41 6.23 8.55
N PRO A 42 -21.75 6.41 9.71
CA PRO A 42 -21.67 7.70 10.39
C PRO A 42 -20.96 8.74 9.51
N ASP A 43 -21.18 10.02 9.76
CA ASP A 43 -20.52 11.06 8.96
C ASP A 43 -19.00 11.14 9.21
N ILE A 44 -18.59 10.85 10.45
CA ILE A 44 -17.19 10.70 10.85
C ILE A 44 -16.94 9.21 11.11
N PRO A 45 -15.87 8.63 10.54
CA PRO A 45 -15.60 7.20 10.69
C PRO A 45 -15.16 6.88 12.12
N THR A 46 -15.53 5.67 12.56
CA THR A 46 -15.05 5.04 13.79
C THR A 46 -14.40 3.70 13.45
N CYS A 47 -13.68 3.09 14.39
CA CYS A 47 -13.10 1.77 14.18
C CYS A 47 -14.17 0.75 13.75
N ALA A 48 -15.34 0.79 14.41
CA ALA A 48 -16.47 -0.08 14.10
C ALA A 48 -17.01 0.15 12.68
N SER A 49 -17.15 1.41 12.23
CA SER A 49 -17.66 1.70 10.88
C SER A 49 -16.64 1.37 9.79
N MET A 50 -15.35 1.31 10.14
CA MET A 50 -14.24 0.96 9.25
C MET A 50 -13.94 -0.54 9.17
N ARG A 51 -14.67 -1.37 9.95
CA ARG A 51 -14.55 -2.83 9.93
C ARG A 51 -14.60 -3.38 8.50
N SER A 52 -13.63 -4.21 8.14
CA SER A 52 -13.59 -4.90 6.86
C SER A 52 -14.66 -5.99 6.80
N VAL A 53 -14.93 -6.48 5.59
CA VAL A 53 -15.59 -7.77 5.43
C VAL A 53 -14.71 -8.89 5.99
N THR A 54 -15.32 -10.02 6.32
CA THR A 54 -14.57 -11.24 6.66
C THR A 54 -13.90 -11.81 5.43
N MET A 55 -12.59 -12.03 5.51
CA MET A 55 -11.78 -12.59 4.44
C MET A 55 -11.19 -13.93 4.89
N THR A 56 -11.59 -15.03 4.26
CA THR A 56 -11.16 -16.38 4.63
C THR A 56 -9.99 -16.83 3.75
N HIS A 57 -8.86 -17.16 4.37
CA HIS A 57 -7.62 -17.55 3.68
C HIS A 57 -6.97 -18.75 4.32
N LYS A 58 -6.18 -19.51 3.55
CA LYS A 58 -5.38 -20.64 4.01
C LYS A 58 -3.93 -20.51 3.55
N PHE A 59 -3.08 -21.37 4.09
CA PHE A 59 -1.69 -21.46 3.67
C PHE A 59 -1.56 -21.70 2.16
N LEU A 60 -0.66 -20.94 1.51
CA LEU A 60 -0.44 -20.82 0.05
C LEU A 60 -1.39 -19.90 -0.72
N ASP A 61 -2.41 -19.32 -0.10
CA ASP A 61 -3.19 -18.27 -0.77
C ASP A 61 -2.33 -17.01 -1.00
N LEU A 62 -2.47 -16.42 -2.18
CA LEU A 62 -1.87 -15.12 -2.50
C LEU A 62 -2.70 -14.01 -1.84
N TYR A 63 -2.34 -13.64 -0.62
CA TYR A 63 -3.04 -12.63 0.15
C TYR A 63 -2.09 -11.74 0.93
N ALA A 64 -2.41 -10.44 0.96
CA ALA A 64 -1.69 -9.46 1.74
C ALA A 64 -2.24 -9.46 3.18
N TRP A 65 -1.44 -9.94 4.13
CA TRP A 65 -1.87 -10.04 5.53
C TRP A 65 -2.14 -8.64 6.12
N PRO A 66 -3.20 -8.48 6.93
CA PRO A 66 -3.53 -7.19 7.52
C PRO A 66 -2.45 -6.73 8.49
N GLY A 67 -2.22 -5.42 8.51
CA GLY A 67 -1.28 -4.74 9.42
C GLY A 67 -1.97 -3.83 10.41
N LEU A 68 -1.23 -3.45 11.45
CA LEU A 68 -1.59 -2.44 12.43
C LEU A 68 -0.44 -1.48 12.66
N THR A 69 -0.77 -0.29 13.13
CA THR A 69 0.18 0.77 13.45
C THR A 69 -0.35 1.62 14.60
N ASN A 70 0.54 2.33 15.28
CA ASN A 70 0.22 3.22 16.39
C ASN A 70 0.93 4.58 16.27
N GLN A 71 1.32 4.95 15.05
CA GLN A 71 2.13 6.14 14.72
C GLN A 71 3.58 6.14 15.21
N TRP A 72 4.02 5.20 16.07
CA TRP A 72 5.43 5.00 16.37
C TRP A 72 6.05 3.90 15.51
N GLY A 73 5.26 2.88 15.19
CA GLY A 73 5.67 1.74 14.38
C GLY A 73 4.50 0.91 13.90
N CYS A 74 4.77 -0.33 13.55
CA CYS A 74 3.78 -1.26 13.01
C CYS A 74 4.11 -2.72 13.34
N ALA A 75 3.09 -3.55 13.18
CA ALA A 75 3.20 -5.01 13.14
C ALA A 75 2.20 -5.56 12.13
N GLN A 76 2.45 -6.76 11.63
CA GLN A 76 1.57 -7.43 10.67
C GLN A 76 1.16 -8.81 11.19
N ALA A 77 -0.08 -9.21 10.91
CA ALA A 77 -0.50 -10.59 11.17
C ALA A 77 0.22 -11.57 10.22
N ALA A 78 0.45 -12.79 10.69
CA ALA A 78 0.90 -13.89 9.84
C ALA A 78 -0.29 -14.74 9.35
N MET A 79 -0.02 -15.67 8.43
CA MET A 79 -0.91 -16.80 8.10
C MET A 79 -0.91 -17.83 9.25
N ASP A 80 -1.43 -17.39 10.39
CA ASP A 80 -1.49 -18.09 11.68
C ASP A 80 -2.54 -17.38 12.56
N VAL A 81 -3.19 -18.10 13.50
CA VAL A 81 -4.22 -17.50 14.36
C VAL A 81 -3.63 -16.61 15.45
N THR A 82 -2.36 -16.77 15.84
CA THR A 82 -1.70 -15.93 16.84
C THR A 82 -0.51 -15.17 16.31
N ALA A 83 0.28 -15.74 15.40
CA ALA A 83 1.59 -15.19 15.09
C ALA A 83 1.53 -13.78 14.48
N VAL A 84 2.58 -13.01 14.78
CA VAL A 84 2.84 -11.67 14.26
C VAL A 84 4.22 -11.64 13.60
N ARG A 85 4.41 -10.69 12.71
CA ARG A 85 5.59 -10.52 11.85
C ARG A 85 5.79 -9.05 11.50
N SER A 86 6.92 -8.74 10.86
CA SER A 86 7.25 -7.37 10.39
C SER A 86 7.03 -6.34 11.51
N VAL A 87 7.53 -6.67 12.70
CA VAL A 87 7.41 -5.83 13.90
C VAL A 87 8.53 -4.79 13.84
N ALA A 88 8.17 -3.54 13.62
CA ALA A 88 9.10 -2.44 13.44
C ALA A 88 8.60 -1.18 14.15
N PHE A 89 9.40 -0.69 15.11
CA PHE A 89 9.22 0.58 15.80
C PHE A 89 10.54 1.36 15.70
N PRO A 90 10.85 1.98 14.54
CA PRO A 90 12.16 2.54 14.27
C PRO A 90 12.62 3.51 15.38
N PRO A 91 13.87 3.37 15.87
CA PRO A 91 15.00 2.63 15.28
C PRO A 91 15.07 1.14 15.64
N PHE A 92 14.05 0.58 16.29
CA PHE A 92 13.99 -0.82 16.71
C PHE A 92 13.16 -1.67 15.73
N ALA A 93 13.58 -2.90 15.48
CA ALA A 93 12.79 -3.86 14.71
C ALA A 93 13.18 -5.31 15.02
N GLN A 94 12.33 -6.24 14.60
CA GLN A 94 12.60 -7.69 14.61
C GLN A 94 12.87 -8.29 13.22
N GLY A 95 13.16 -7.45 12.22
CA GLY A 95 13.60 -7.77 10.85
C GLY A 95 12.87 -8.87 10.07
N GLU A 96 13.35 -9.14 8.85
CA GLU A 96 13.01 -10.34 8.07
C GLU A 96 14.25 -11.27 7.98
N MET A 97 14.12 -12.54 8.41
CA MET A 97 15.18 -13.56 8.40
C MET A 97 15.65 -13.93 6.98
N ASN A 98 16.56 -13.15 6.42
CA ASN A 98 17.28 -13.48 5.17
C ASN A 98 18.44 -14.47 5.41
N VAL A 99 18.21 -15.57 6.13
CA VAL A 99 19.23 -16.64 6.31
C VAL A 99 19.16 -17.76 5.27
N ALA A 100 18.35 -17.62 4.21
CA ALA A 100 18.46 -18.49 3.04
C ALA A 100 19.19 -17.75 1.89
N PRO A 101 20.22 -18.37 1.27
CA PRO A 101 20.82 -17.81 0.06
C PRO A 101 19.77 -17.82 -1.05
N LEU A 102 19.45 -16.62 -1.57
CA LEU A 102 18.70 -16.38 -2.81
C LEU A 102 17.40 -17.20 -2.97
N GLY A 103 16.29 -16.63 -2.51
CA GLY A 103 14.96 -16.98 -3.04
C GLY A 103 13.96 -17.63 -2.07
N SER A 104 14.31 -17.83 -0.81
CA SER A 104 13.38 -18.27 0.24
C SER A 104 13.45 -17.31 1.44
N GLY A 105 12.84 -16.13 1.28
CA GLY A 105 12.72 -15.11 2.33
C GLY A 105 11.98 -15.68 3.55
N GLY A 106 12.74 -16.13 4.55
CA GLY A 106 12.20 -16.55 5.83
C GLY A 106 11.77 -15.31 6.58
N GLU A 107 10.49 -15.15 6.84
CA GLU A 107 10.01 -14.03 7.65
C GLU A 107 10.27 -14.39 9.12
N LEU A 108 10.67 -13.42 9.96
CA LEU A 108 10.72 -13.68 11.39
C LEU A 108 9.30 -13.57 11.93
N LEU A 109 8.70 -14.72 12.25
CA LEU A 109 7.41 -14.80 12.94
C LEU A 109 7.66 -15.03 14.43
N THR A 110 6.78 -14.51 15.27
CA THR A 110 6.75 -14.86 16.69
C THR A 110 5.32 -15.03 17.19
N GLY A 111 5.14 -15.82 18.24
CA GLY A 111 3.83 -16.28 18.69
C GLY A 111 3.21 -17.31 17.73
N VAL A 112 4.03 -18.14 17.10
CA VAL A 112 3.59 -19.13 16.09
C VAL A 112 2.81 -20.26 16.75
N LEU A 113 1.62 -20.56 16.25
CA LEU A 113 0.69 -21.49 16.91
C LEU A 113 1.00 -22.95 16.58
N TYR A 114 1.05 -23.76 17.63
CA TYR A 114 0.97 -25.21 17.57
C TYR A 114 -0.23 -25.68 18.38
N VAL A 115 -1.00 -26.61 17.81
CA VAL A 115 -2.17 -27.23 18.47
C VAL A 115 -1.97 -28.74 18.50
N ASP A 116 -1.99 -29.33 19.69
CA ASP A 116 -1.77 -30.76 19.90
C ASP A 116 -0.49 -31.28 19.21
N GLY A 117 0.60 -30.51 19.34
CA GLY A 117 1.92 -30.82 18.75
C GLY A 117 2.08 -30.46 17.26
N GLU A 118 1.02 -30.05 16.57
CA GLU A 118 1.06 -29.76 15.12
C GLU A 118 1.20 -28.27 14.84
N TYR A 119 2.12 -27.92 13.92
CA TYR A 119 2.25 -26.54 13.42
C TYR A 119 0.98 -26.12 12.68
N PHE A 120 0.27 -25.13 13.21
CA PHE A 120 -1.08 -24.79 12.75
C PHE A 120 -1.14 -24.46 11.26
N THR A 121 -0.23 -23.64 10.76
CA THR A 121 -0.20 -23.24 9.34
C THR A 121 -0.04 -24.44 8.39
N ALA A 122 0.72 -25.46 8.78
CA ALA A 122 0.91 -26.68 7.97
C ALA A 122 -0.37 -27.51 7.81
N THR A 123 -1.36 -27.31 8.69
CA THR A 123 -2.68 -27.98 8.61
C THR A 123 -3.50 -27.48 7.43
N LYS A 124 -3.15 -26.31 6.84
CA LYS A 124 -3.90 -25.62 5.78
C LYS A 124 -5.35 -25.32 6.16
N THR A 125 -5.64 -25.27 7.46
CA THR A 125 -6.96 -24.91 7.98
C THR A 125 -7.24 -23.45 7.63
N PRO A 126 -8.40 -23.12 7.04
CA PRO A 126 -8.76 -21.74 6.74
C PRO A 126 -8.85 -20.88 8.00
N ILE A 127 -8.45 -19.62 7.87
CA ILE A 127 -8.52 -18.57 8.88
C ILE A 127 -9.37 -17.44 8.31
N ASP A 128 -10.41 -17.06 9.04
CA ASP A 128 -11.18 -15.84 8.82
C ASP A 128 -10.40 -14.65 9.38
N PHE A 129 -10.20 -13.61 8.59
CA PHE A 129 -9.58 -12.34 8.99
C PHE A 129 -10.60 -11.21 8.91
N VAL A 130 -10.60 -10.35 9.92
CA VAL A 130 -11.28 -9.06 9.89
C VAL A 130 -10.34 -7.98 10.39
N TRP A 131 -10.19 -6.92 9.60
CA TRP A 131 -9.37 -5.77 9.93
C TRP A 131 -10.23 -4.59 10.38
N GLN A 132 -9.76 -3.89 11.40
CA GLN A 132 -10.17 -2.56 11.82
C GLN A 132 -8.92 -1.72 12.11
N PRO A 133 -9.01 -0.38 12.13
CA PRO A 133 -7.85 0.47 12.43
C PRO A 133 -7.13 0.09 13.74
N ASP A 134 -7.88 -0.29 14.77
CA ASP A 134 -7.40 -0.62 16.11
C ASP A 134 -6.97 -2.08 16.30
N ARG A 135 -7.49 -3.00 15.47
CA ARG A 135 -7.30 -4.43 15.71
C ARG A 135 -7.46 -5.33 14.49
N ILE A 136 -6.85 -6.51 14.59
CA ILE A 136 -7.08 -7.63 13.66
C ILE A 136 -7.76 -8.74 14.43
N GLU A 137 -8.91 -9.19 13.94
CA GLU A 137 -9.62 -10.35 14.46
C GLU A 137 -9.33 -11.54 13.55
N ARG A 138 -8.98 -12.68 14.14
CA ARG A 138 -8.78 -13.95 13.43
C ARG A 138 -9.67 -15.02 14.02
N ARG A 139 -10.22 -15.90 13.18
CA ARG A 139 -10.99 -17.08 13.63
C ARG A 139 -10.65 -18.30 12.80
N SER A 140 -10.53 -19.45 13.44
CA SER A 140 -10.44 -20.74 12.76
C SER A 140 -11.12 -21.84 13.57
N LEU A 141 -11.54 -22.92 12.91
CA LEU A 141 -12.09 -24.11 13.54
C LEU A 141 -11.19 -25.30 13.19
N TYR A 142 -10.46 -25.82 14.17
CA TYR A 142 -9.52 -26.92 13.97
C TYR A 142 -9.80 -28.09 14.90
N ARG A 143 -10.05 -29.27 14.32
CA ARG A 143 -10.35 -30.52 15.05
C ARG A 143 -11.45 -30.39 16.12
N GLY A 144 -12.38 -29.45 15.99
CA GLY A 144 -13.43 -29.21 17.01
C GLY A 144 -13.02 -28.23 18.12
N LEU A 145 -11.90 -27.54 17.97
CA LEU A 145 -11.56 -26.33 18.73
C LEU A 145 -11.85 -25.09 17.87
N GLU A 146 -12.59 -24.13 18.42
CA GLU A 146 -12.64 -22.78 17.85
C GLU A 146 -11.50 -21.97 18.43
N LEU A 147 -10.68 -21.42 17.54
CA LEU A 147 -9.55 -20.54 17.86
C LEU A 147 -9.91 -19.14 17.39
N LYS A 148 -9.99 -18.18 18.32
CA LYS A 148 -10.25 -16.77 18.02
C LYS A 148 -9.12 -15.93 18.55
N SER A 149 -8.65 -14.94 17.80
CA SER A 149 -7.71 -13.96 18.35
C SER A 149 -8.05 -12.54 18.01
N VAL A 150 -7.61 -11.64 18.89
CA VAL A 150 -7.59 -10.20 18.68
C VAL A 150 -6.14 -9.73 18.81
N THR A 151 -5.61 -9.12 17.75
CA THR A 151 -4.29 -8.47 17.75
C THR A 151 -4.46 -6.96 17.83
N ILE A 152 -3.67 -6.30 18.67
CA ILE A 152 -3.60 -4.83 18.78
C ILE A 152 -2.14 -4.35 18.76
N VAL A 153 -1.94 -3.09 18.34
CA VAL A 153 -0.69 -2.35 18.50
C VAL A 153 -1.02 -1.10 19.34
N PRO A 154 -0.81 -1.12 20.67
CA PRO A 154 -1.25 -0.05 21.55
C PRO A 154 -0.55 1.28 21.28
N PHE A 155 -1.21 2.41 21.47
CA PHE A 155 -0.60 3.73 21.28
C PHE A 155 0.48 4.06 22.30
N ARG A 156 1.53 4.77 21.85
CA ARG A 156 2.67 5.22 22.66
C ARG A 156 3.46 4.08 23.31
N THR A 157 3.45 2.93 22.65
CA THR A 157 4.23 1.75 23.03
C THR A 157 5.02 1.25 21.82
N MET A 158 6.01 0.39 22.07
CA MET A 158 6.70 -0.36 21.03
C MET A 158 6.33 -1.84 21.13
N SER A 159 5.02 -2.11 21.22
CA SER A 159 4.50 -3.42 21.56
C SER A 159 3.39 -3.86 20.63
N VAL A 160 3.27 -5.18 20.48
CA VAL A 160 2.15 -5.86 19.86
C VAL A 160 1.61 -6.89 20.85
N ALA A 161 0.29 -6.98 20.95
CA ALA A 161 -0.38 -7.92 21.84
C ALA A 161 -1.45 -8.71 21.11
N VAL A 162 -1.59 -9.98 21.47
CA VAL A 162 -2.55 -10.91 20.89
C VAL A 162 -3.28 -11.64 22.01
N LYS A 163 -4.61 -11.53 22.07
CA LYS A 163 -5.44 -12.35 22.95
C LYS A 163 -6.02 -13.50 22.14
N LEU A 164 -5.56 -14.73 22.38
CA LEU A 164 -6.11 -15.98 21.85
C LEU A 164 -7.17 -16.52 22.80
N THR A 165 -8.30 -16.95 22.28
CA THR A 165 -9.35 -17.69 22.98
C THR A 165 -9.55 -19.04 22.28
N VAL A 166 -9.46 -20.12 23.05
CA VAL A 166 -9.61 -21.50 22.60
C VAL A 166 -10.87 -22.08 23.22
N THR A 167 -11.81 -22.50 22.38
CA THR A 167 -13.12 -23.02 22.83
C THR A 167 -13.33 -24.45 22.36
N ASN A 168 -13.72 -25.34 23.25
CA ASN A 168 -14.09 -26.71 22.88
C ASN A 168 -15.49 -26.73 22.25
N MET A 169 -15.57 -26.99 20.95
CA MET A 169 -16.82 -27.06 20.19
C MET A 169 -17.40 -28.47 20.12
N THR A 170 -16.71 -29.47 20.68
CA THR A 170 -17.19 -30.85 20.72
C THR A 170 -18.20 -31.05 21.86
N LYS A 171 -18.89 -32.20 21.85
CA LYS A 171 -19.83 -32.59 22.91
C LYS A 171 -19.16 -33.33 24.07
N ALA A 172 -17.86 -33.55 24.01
CA ALA A 172 -17.10 -34.28 25.03
C ALA A 172 -16.04 -33.37 25.65
N ARG A 173 -15.62 -33.71 26.87
CA ARG A 173 -14.47 -33.07 27.50
C ARG A 173 -13.21 -33.34 26.65
N ARG A 174 -12.37 -32.33 26.47
CA ARG A 174 -11.20 -32.39 25.59
C ARG A 174 -9.95 -31.84 26.29
N LYS A 175 -8.90 -32.66 26.32
CA LYS A 175 -7.53 -32.19 26.60
C LYS A 175 -6.89 -31.65 25.32
N THR A 176 -6.18 -30.54 25.41
CA THR A 176 -5.45 -29.97 24.27
C THR A 176 -4.18 -29.24 24.70
N GLU A 177 -3.12 -29.38 23.90
CA GLU A 177 -1.89 -28.58 24.03
C GLU A 177 -2.00 -27.36 23.12
N ILE A 178 -1.78 -26.17 23.69
CA ILE A 178 -1.56 -24.93 22.93
C ILE A 178 -0.13 -24.50 23.19
N LYS A 179 0.68 -24.42 22.13
CA LYS A 179 2.08 -24.03 22.22
C LYS A 179 2.37 -22.87 21.28
N LEU A 180 3.09 -21.88 21.77
CA LEU A 180 3.54 -20.71 21.03
C LEU A 180 5.05 -20.79 20.82
N ALA A 181 5.50 -20.78 19.56
CA ALA A 181 6.91 -20.59 19.24
C ALA A 181 7.25 -19.10 19.27
N ILE A 182 8.29 -18.73 20.01
CA ILE A 182 8.74 -17.35 20.12
C ILE A 182 10.14 -17.18 19.53
N ASN A 183 10.33 -16.10 18.79
CA ASN A 183 11.59 -15.75 18.16
C ASN A 183 12.05 -14.37 18.62
N GLY A 184 13.35 -14.24 18.92
CA GLY A 184 14.00 -12.94 19.18
C GLY A 184 14.03 -12.10 17.90
N GLY A 185 15.19 -11.59 17.50
CA GLY A 185 15.31 -10.74 16.31
C GLY A 185 15.47 -9.26 16.62
N ALA A 186 15.40 -8.85 17.90
CA ALA A 186 15.51 -7.47 18.30
C ALA A 186 16.81 -6.89 17.77
N SER A 187 16.70 -5.76 17.09
CA SER A 187 17.84 -4.99 16.61
C SER A 187 17.56 -3.51 16.78
N LYS A 188 18.63 -2.72 16.84
CA LYS A 188 18.57 -1.25 16.76
C LYS A 188 19.44 -0.80 15.60
N SER A 189 18.89 0.01 14.71
CA SER A 189 19.66 0.69 13.68
C SER A 189 19.27 2.16 13.61
N VAL A 190 20.23 3.02 13.91
CA VAL A 190 20.15 4.49 13.77
C VAL A 190 20.77 4.98 12.45
N LYS A 191 21.19 4.04 11.59
CA LYS A 191 21.60 4.32 10.21
C LYS A 191 20.36 4.36 9.31
N PRO A 192 20.43 4.96 8.10
CA PRO A 192 19.32 4.91 7.16
C PRO A 192 18.94 3.46 6.83
N TRP A 193 17.64 3.15 6.83
CA TRP A 193 17.15 1.84 6.40
C TRP A 193 17.00 1.83 4.88
N ASN A 194 18.12 1.61 4.18
CA ASN A 194 18.20 1.64 2.71
C ASN A 194 17.80 0.33 2.03
N ALA A 195 17.36 -0.67 2.80
CA ALA A 195 16.77 -1.89 2.26
C ALA A 195 15.25 -1.83 2.41
N ALA A 196 14.54 -2.54 1.53
CA ALA A 196 13.10 -2.70 1.66
C ALA A 196 12.70 -3.35 2.99
N TYR A 197 13.56 -4.19 3.56
CA TYR A 197 13.31 -4.93 4.78
C TYR A 197 13.86 -4.19 6.01
N SER A 198 13.12 -4.23 7.12
CA SER A 198 13.60 -3.74 8.41
C SER A 198 14.80 -4.55 8.93
N PRO A 199 15.69 -3.92 9.73
CA PRO A 199 16.83 -4.59 10.34
C PRO A 199 16.37 -5.64 11.36
N GLY A 200 17.17 -6.70 11.50
CA GLY A 200 16.95 -7.76 12.47
C GLY A 200 18.25 -8.42 12.87
N GLU A 201 18.30 -8.92 14.10
CA GLU A 201 19.46 -9.60 14.67
C GLU A 201 19.04 -10.95 15.27
N TYR A 202 19.39 -12.04 14.59
CA TYR A 202 18.75 -13.34 14.80
C TYR A 202 19.43 -14.24 15.83
N ASP A 203 20.57 -13.81 16.35
CA ASP A 203 21.39 -14.47 17.36
C ASP A 203 21.26 -13.83 18.74
N ASN A 204 20.17 -13.09 19.01
CA ASN A 204 19.91 -12.53 20.34
C ASN A 204 20.10 -13.57 21.46
N ASP A 205 20.75 -13.16 22.54
CA ASP A 205 20.81 -13.92 23.78
C ASP A 205 19.42 -13.99 24.43
N ARG A 206 19.07 -15.12 25.05
CA ARG A 206 17.72 -15.40 25.56
C ARG A 206 17.75 -15.81 27.02
N THR A 207 17.07 -15.04 27.86
CA THR A 207 16.93 -15.31 29.29
C THR A 207 15.46 -15.53 29.64
N VAL A 208 15.16 -16.62 30.35
CA VAL A 208 13.81 -16.88 30.87
C VAL A 208 13.55 -16.02 32.11
N ASP A 209 12.53 -15.17 32.07
CA ASP A 209 11.98 -14.42 33.21
C ASP A 209 10.73 -15.14 33.71
N ALA A 210 10.94 -16.15 34.56
CA ALA A 210 9.85 -16.97 35.11
C ALA A 210 8.87 -16.16 35.98
N GLY A 211 9.32 -15.05 36.58
CA GLY A 211 8.47 -14.16 37.37
C GLY A 211 7.41 -13.44 36.53
N ARG A 212 7.74 -13.17 35.26
CA ARG A 212 6.85 -12.52 34.28
C ARG A 212 6.15 -13.46 33.31
N ASN A 213 6.43 -14.77 33.39
CA ASN A 213 6.03 -15.74 32.37
C ASN A 213 6.53 -15.34 30.96
N ALA A 214 7.77 -14.87 30.88
CA ALA A 214 8.32 -14.27 29.66
C ALA A 214 9.74 -14.74 29.36
N VAL A 215 10.18 -14.49 28.13
CA VAL A 215 11.56 -14.59 27.71
C VAL A 215 12.02 -13.21 27.28
N LEU A 216 13.12 -12.76 27.89
CA LEU A 216 13.82 -11.56 27.50
C LEU A 216 14.91 -11.93 26.51
N CYS A 217 14.83 -11.37 25.30
CA CYS A 217 15.86 -11.47 24.29
C CYS A 217 16.65 -10.16 24.23
N LYS A 218 17.98 -10.26 24.25
CA LYS A 218 18.90 -9.12 24.13
C LYS A 218 19.72 -9.25 22.84
N ALA A 219 19.79 -8.18 22.08
CA ALA A 219 20.74 -8.06 20.99
C ALA A 219 22.20 -8.09 21.49
N ILE A 220 23.01 -8.91 20.82
CA ILE A 220 24.45 -9.06 20.96
C ILE A 220 25.19 -7.95 20.20
N HIS A 221 24.71 -7.55 19.02
CA HIS A 221 25.40 -6.62 18.12
C HIS A 221 24.82 -5.20 18.13
N SER A 222 23.69 -4.99 18.81
CA SER A 222 23.03 -3.70 18.94
C SER A 222 22.38 -3.52 20.33
N ASP A 223 22.09 -2.27 20.72
CA ASP A 223 21.44 -1.97 22.00
C ASP A 223 19.92 -2.09 21.88
N ALA A 224 19.43 -3.32 21.72
CA ALA A 224 18.01 -3.63 21.59
C ALA A 224 17.59 -4.80 22.48
N TYR A 225 16.37 -4.72 22.97
CA TYR A 225 15.73 -5.74 23.78
C TYR A 225 14.35 -6.04 23.23
N VAL A 226 13.93 -7.29 23.30
CA VAL A 226 12.52 -7.68 23.15
C VAL A 226 12.14 -8.62 24.28
N ILE A 227 11.05 -8.33 24.98
CA ILE A 227 10.44 -9.27 25.92
C ILE A 227 9.19 -9.88 25.30
N GLN A 228 9.05 -11.19 25.44
CA GLN A 228 7.95 -11.96 24.87
C GLN A 228 7.40 -12.91 25.91
N GLY A 229 6.13 -12.75 26.27
CA GLY A 229 5.55 -13.51 27.36
C GLY A 229 4.04 -13.56 27.31
N THR A 230 3.48 -14.25 28.28
CA THR A 230 2.05 -14.54 28.29
C THR A 230 1.39 -14.44 29.65
N SER A 231 0.07 -14.27 29.63
CA SER A 231 -0.82 -14.47 30.79
C SER A 231 -2.05 -15.29 30.34
N PRO A 232 -2.56 -16.22 31.15
CA PRO A 232 -2.13 -16.60 32.51
C PRO A 232 -0.80 -17.35 32.52
N LYS A 233 -0.31 -17.77 33.69
CA LYS A 233 0.94 -18.55 33.82
C LYS A 233 0.89 -19.81 32.92
N PRO A 234 1.91 -20.06 32.07
CA PRO A 234 1.97 -21.25 31.23
C PRO A 234 2.31 -22.51 32.03
N THR A 235 1.94 -23.67 31.49
CA THR A 235 2.34 -24.99 32.01
C THR A 235 3.85 -25.19 31.92
N SER A 236 4.46 -24.74 30.82
CA SER A 236 5.90 -24.78 30.61
C SER A 236 6.40 -23.54 29.86
N LEU A 237 7.58 -23.04 30.27
CA LEU A 237 8.24 -21.87 29.70
C LEU A 237 9.70 -22.23 29.40
N LEU A 238 10.06 -22.21 28.12
CA LEU A 238 11.40 -22.46 27.60
C LEU A 238 11.86 -21.26 26.75
N PRO A 239 13.17 -21.11 26.46
CA PRO A 239 13.69 -19.96 25.69
C PRO A 239 13.06 -19.72 24.31
N SER A 240 12.41 -20.74 23.72
CA SER A 240 11.75 -20.65 22.40
C SER A 240 10.29 -21.09 22.41
N TRP A 241 9.76 -21.54 23.55
CA TRP A 241 8.46 -22.19 23.63
C TRP A 241 7.69 -21.77 24.88
N ILE A 242 6.43 -21.43 24.69
CA ILE A 242 5.46 -21.23 25.76
C ILE A 242 4.34 -22.26 25.56
N THR A 243 4.10 -23.12 26.54
CA THR A 243 3.15 -24.24 26.42
C THR A 243 2.05 -24.16 27.49
N TYR A 244 0.81 -24.40 27.05
CA TYR A 244 -0.37 -24.56 27.88
C TYR A 244 -0.99 -25.93 27.64
N GLU A 245 -1.45 -26.54 28.72
CA GLU A 245 -2.32 -27.71 28.67
C GLU A 245 -3.70 -27.31 29.19
N PHE A 246 -4.73 -27.47 28.36
CA PHE A 246 -6.11 -27.21 28.75
C PHE A 246 -6.90 -28.51 28.82
N ASP A 247 -7.84 -28.58 29.75
CA ASP A 247 -8.83 -29.67 29.87
C ASP A 247 -10.24 -29.08 29.89
N LEU A 248 -10.76 -28.82 28.68
CA LEU A 248 -11.96 -28.04 28.43
C LEU A 248 -13.20 -28.92 28.36
N ALA A 249 -14.21 -28.63 29.18
CA ALA A 249 -15.56 -29.15 29.05
C ALA A 249 -16.21 -28.68 27.71
N PRO A 250 -17.32 -29.31 27.27
CA PRO A 250 -18.06 -28.84 26.10
C PRO A 250 -18.42 -27.36 26.23
N ARG A 251 -18.11 -26.57 25.21
CA ARG A 251 -18.31 -25.10 25.13
C ARG A 251 -17.48 -24.27 26.11
N GLU A 252 -16.61 -24.88 26.91
CA GLU A 252 -15.68 -24.14 27.76
C GLU A 252 -14.60 -23.45 26.92
N SER A 253 -14.18 -22.27 27.36
CA SER A 253 -13.15 -21.46 26.73
C SER A 253 -12.02 -21.14 27.70
N ALA A 254 -10.78 -21.18 27.21
CA ALA A 254 -9.61 -20.63 27.89
C ALA A 254 -9.00 -19.52 27.03
N SER A 255 -8.33 -18.54 27.66
CA SER A 255 -7.66 -17.44 26.95
C SER A 255 -6.19 -17.32 27.32
N ILE A 256 -5.39 -16.91 26.35
CA ILE A 256 -3.96 -16.59 26.49
C ILE A 256 -3.75 -15.21 25.87
N VAL A 257 -3.21 -14.28 26.65
CA VAL A 257 -2.64 -13.03 26.15
C VAL A 257 -1.17 -13.27 25.88
N PHE A 258 -0.70 -12.96 24.67
CA PHE A 258 0.69 -12.94 24.26
C PHE A 258 1.10 -11.49 23.99
N VAL A 259 2.21 -11.04 24.56
CA VAL A 259 2.76 -9.70 24.35
C VAL A 259 4.19 -9.83 23.85
N ASN A 260 4.51 -9.04 22.84
CA ASN A 260 5.87 -8.79 22.37
C ASN A 260 6.14 -7.28 22.48
N SER A 261 7.19 -6.91 23.21
CA SER A 261 7.54 -5.51 23.44
C SER A 261 9.03 -5.25 23.18
N LEU A 262 9.31 -4.30 22.30
CA LEU A 262 10.65 -3.86 21.89
C LEU A 262 11.10 -2.61 22.63
N GLY A 263 12.41 -2.39 22.72
CA GLY A 263 12.97 -1.16 23.28
C GLY A 263 14.46 -1.19 23.51
N GLU A 264 14.96 -0.13 24.14
CA GLU A 264 16.40 0.12 24.32
C GLU A 264 17.00 -0.54 25.56
N SER A 265 16.18 -0.93 26.55
CA SER A 265 16.65 -1.51 27.80
C SER A 265 15.70 -2.56 28.35
N ALA A 266 16.24 -3.53 29.09
CA ALA A 266 15.45 -4.56 29.78
C ALA A 266 14.34 -3.96 30.66
N ALA A 267 14.66 -2.93 31.45
CA ALA A 267 13.71 -2.28 32.33
C ALA A 267 12.55 -1.60 31.56
N SER A 268 12.86 -0.94 30.43
CA SER A 268 11.83 -0.30 29.60
C SER A 268 10.86 -1.32 29.00
N VAL A 269 11.38 -2.41 28.42
CA VAL A 269 10.54 -3.43 27.79
C VAL A 269 9.73 -4.23 28.81
N GLN A 270 10.30 -4.49 29.99
CA GLN A 270 9.59 -5.14 31.11
C GLN A 270 8.44 -4.27 31.62
N LYS A 271 8.67 -2.97 31.84
CA LYS A 271 7.61 -2.05 32.26
C LYS A 271 6.45 -2.01 31.27
N GLU A 272 6.78 -1.92 29.98
CA GLU A 272 5.78 -1.88 28.92
C GLU A 272 4.98 -3.19 28.86
N TYR A 273 5.67 -4.33 28.87
CA TYR A 273 5.06 -5.66 28.96
C TYR A 273 4.12 -5.81 30.17
N ASP A 274 4.58 -5.42 31.36
CA ASP A 274 3.83 -5.52 32.62
C ASP A 274 2.54 -4.67 32.56
N SER A 275 2.57 -3.55 31.83
CA SER A 275 1.40 -2.69 31.65
C SER A 275 0.30 -3.31 30.76
N ILE A 276 0.68 -4.22 29.86
CA ILE A 276 -0.21 -4.78 28.84
C ILE A 276 -0.71 -6.20 29.20
N VAL A 277 0.19 -7.10 29.61
CA VAL A 277 -0.07 -8.55 29.56
C VAL A 277 -1.27 -9.00 30.40
N ASN A 278 -1.52 -8.34 31.54
CA ASN A 278 -2.66 -8.62 32.42
C ASN A 278 -3.83 -7.63 32.24
N ASN A 279 -3.70 -6.61 31.38
CA ASN A 279 -4.67 -5.54 31.19
C ASN A 279 -5.17 -5.44 29.73
N PHE A 280 -5.04 -6.52 28.95
CA PHE A 280 -5.28 -6.51 27.51
C PHE A 280 -6.58 -5.83 27.10
N ASP A 281 -7.72 -6.15 27.74
CA ASP A 281 -9.02 -5.62 27.33
C ASP A 281 -9.13 -4.10 27.57
N ALA A 282 -8.54 -3.59 28.65
CA ALA A 282 -8.47 -2.16 28.92
C ALA A 282 -7.56 -1.44 27.90
N VAL A 283 -6.41 -2.04 27.58
CA VAL A 283 -5.48 -1.52 26.56
C VAL A 283 -6.10 -1.53 25.16
N ALA A 284 -6.84 -2.59 24.81
CA ALA A 284 -7.58 -2.68 23.55
C ALA A 284 -8.66 -1.61 23.43
N THR A 285 -9.38 -1.34 24.53
CA THR A 285 -10.38 -0.27 24.59
C THR A 285 -9.71 1.09 24.41
N ALA A 286 -8.63 1.38 25.15
CA ALA A 286 -7.88 2.63 25.01
C ALA A 286 -7.30 2.82 23.58
N THR A 287 -6.86 1.73 22.94
CA THR A 287 -6.39 1.74 21.55
C THR A 287 -7.52 2.09 20.58
N THR A 288 -8.73 1.58 20.83
CA THR A 288 -9.94 1.91 20.06
C THR A 288 -10.31 3.39 20.22
N ASP A 289 -10.31 3.87 21.46
CA ASP A 289 -10.66 5.25 21.80
C ASP A 289 -9.69 6.25 21.17
N GLU A 290 -8.39 5.95 21.21
CA GLU A 290 -7.36 6.78 20.58
C GLU A 290 -7.54 6.81 19.06
N TRP A 291 -7.75 5.68 18.39
CA TRP A 291 -8.03 5.66 16.95
C TRP A 291 -9.29 6.44 16.57
N ASN A 292 -10.36 6.32 17.34
CA ASN A 292 -11.58 7.11 17.17
C ASN A 292 -11.29 8.61 17.36
N GLY A 293 -10.45 8.97 18.34
CA GLY A 293 -9.97 10.34 18.56
C GLY A 293 -9.18 10.89 17.37
N GLN A 294 -8.28 10.09 16.79
CA GLN A 294 -7.51 10.44 15.60
C GLN A 294 -8.43 10.68 14.39
N MET A 295 -9.41 9.80 14.16
CA MET A 295 -10.39 9.99 13.10
C MET A 295 -11.26 11.22 13.34
N GLN A 296 -11.77 11.42 14.56
CA GLN A 296 -12.55 12.60 14.91
C GLN A 296 -11.76 13.90 14.65
N ALA A 297 -10.50 13.95 15.08
CA ALA A 297 -9.65 15.11 14.89
C ALA A 297 -9.43 15.42 13.40
N ALA A 298 -9.27 14.41 12.54
CA ALA A 298 -9.08 14.60 11.11
C ALA A 298 -10.24 15.38 10.44
N PHE A 299 -11.46 15.30 10.97
CA PHE A 299 -12.64 16.01 10.46
C PHE A 299 -13.01 17.26 11.27
N THR A 300 -12.24 17.61 12.31
CA THR A 300 -12.59 18.69 13.25
C THR A 300 -11.73 19.94 12.99
N PRO A 301 -12.31 21.08 12.59
CA PRO A 301 -11.56 22.33 12.48
C PRO A 301 -10.92 22.74 13.82
N GLY A 302 -9.66 23.19 13.79
CA GLY A 302 -8.97 23.67 15.00
C GLY A 302 -8.62 22.57 16.02
N ASN A 303 -8.59 21.31 15.61
CA ASN A 303 -8.12 20.20 16.45
C ASN A 303 -6.63 20.36 16.84
N ASN A 304 -6.18 19.57 17.82
CA ASN A 304 -4.82 19.61 18.36
C ASN A 304 -3.90 18.48 17.83
N ILE A 305 -4.36 17.66 16.89
CA ILE A 305 -3.62 16.49 16.37
C ILE A 305 -2.99 16.79 15.01
N PHE A 306 -3.76 17.40 14.11
CA PHE A 306 -3.36 17.75 12.76
C PHE A 306 -3.29 19.25 12.59
N SER A 307 -2.44 19.71 11.67
CA SER A 307 -2.34 21.13 11.37
C SER A 307 -3.50 21.69 10.52
N GLY A 308 -4.38 20.83 10.03
CA GLY A 308 -5.61 21.17 9.32
C GLY A 308 -6.72 20.15 9.61
N HIS A 309 -7.62 19.97 8.66
CA HIS A 309 -8.72 18.99 8.71
C HIS A 309 -9.26 18.74 7.29
N VAL A 310 -9.88 17.59 7.08
CA VAL A 310 -10.64 17.27 5.87
C VAL A 310 -12.13 17.59 6.06
N PRO A 311 -12.88 17.93 5.00
CA PRO A 311 -14.31 18.18 5.11
C PRO A 311 -15.09 16.90 5.43
N THR A 312 -16.25 17.03 6.06
CA THR A 312 -17.18 15.91 6.18
C THR A 312 -17.95 15.70 4.87
N LEU A 313 -17.99 14.47 4.36
CA LEU A 313 -18.79 14.13 3.18
C LEU A 313 -20.22 13.77 3.59
N VAL A 314 -21.17 14.65 3.29
CA VAL A 314 -22.60 14.41 3.49
C VAL A 314 -23.18 13.77 2.22
N THR A 315 -23.57 12.50 2.31
CA THR A 315 -24.16 11.74 1.20
C THR A 315 -25.06 10.62 1.74
N THR A 316 -26.06 10.22 0.95
CA THR A 316 -26.89 9.03 1.19
C THR A 316 -26.28 7.75 0.60
N ASP A 317 -25.19 7.86 -0.16
CA ASP A 317 -24.48 6.71 -0.73
C ASP A 317 -23.36 6.25 0.21
N ASP A 318 -23.62 5.18 0.96
CA ASP A 318 -22.66 4.59 1.90
C ASP A 318 -21.42 4.02 1.20
N ASN A 319 -21.49 3.60 -0.07
CA ASN A 319 -20.30 3.13 -0.79
C ASN A 319 -19.36 4.29 -1.08
N LEU A 320 -19.91 5.42 -1.52
CA LEU A 320 -19.13 6.64 -1.73
C LEU A 320 -18.55 7.14 -0.40
N LYS A 321 -19.36 7.12 0.68
CA LYS A 321 -18.91 7.50 2.03
C LYS A 321 -17.77 6.60 2.52
N ARG A 322 -17.87 5.28 2.31
CA ARG A 322 -16.82 4.30 2.63
C ARG A 322 -15.52 4.59 1.88
N ILE A 323 -15.57 4.86 0.57
CA ILE A 323 -14.37 5.20 -0.21
C ILE A 323 -13.70 6.46 0.34
N TYR A 324 -14.50 7.49 0.67
CA TYR A 324 -14.00 8.74 1.23
C TYR A 324 -13.32 8.54 2.59
N HIS A 325 -13.99 7.83 3.51
CA HIS A 325 -13.42 7.50 4.83
C HIS A 325 -12.17 6.63 4.71
N SER A 326 -12.15 5.66 3.80
CA SER A 326 -10.97 4.84 3.53
C SER A 326 -9.78 5.67 3.03
N ALA A 327 -10.00 6.65 2.16
CA ALA A 327 -8.94 7.53 1.69
C ALA A 327 -8.30 8.35 2.83
N VAL A 328 -9.13 8.88 3.73
CA VAL A 328 -8.65 9.60 4.92
C VAL A 328 -7.91 8.64 5.85
N MET A 329 -8.50 7.49 6.15
CA MET A 329 -7.90 6.46 7.00
C MET A 329 -6.54 5.99 6.47
N SER A 330 -6.35 5.86 5.16
CA SER A 330 -5.04 5.54 4.58
C SER A 330 -3.97 6.55 4.99
N ALA A 331 -4.24 7.85 4.94
CA ALA A 331 -3.28 8.85 5.41
C ALA A 331 -2.99 8.71 6.92
N LEU A 332 -4.02 8.54 7.74
CA LEU A 332 -3.86 8.37 9.18
C LEU A 332 -3.03 7.12 9.54
N TYR A 333 -3.23 6.03 8.80
CA TYR A 333 -2.50 4.77 8.96
C TYR A 333 -1.00 4.95 8.69
N PHE A 334 -0.66 5.78 7.70
CA PHE A 334 0.73 6.00 7.28
C PHE A 334 1.48 7.07 8.11
N ARG A 335 0.78 7.76 9.00
CA ARG A 335 1.35 8.82 9.85
C ARG A 335 2.38 8.27 10.84
N ARG A 336 3.44 9.05 11.07
CA ARG A 336 4.49 8.79 12.06
C ARG A 336 4.71 10.00 12.94
N THR A 337 4.63 9.79 14.25
CA THR A 337 4.90 10.77 15.30
C THR A 337 5.97 10.29 16.27
N THR A 338 6.79 9.34 15.83
CA THR A 338 7.89 8.81 16.62
C THR A 338 8.84 9.94 17.03
N PRO A 339 9.32 9.97 18.29
CA PRO A 339 10.31 10.95 18.73
C PRO A 339 11.66 10.78 18.04
N HIS A 340 11.87 9.67 17.33
CA HIS A 340 13.13 9.36 16.65
C HIS A 340 13.23 9.98 15.26
N SER A 341 12.20 10.65 14.75
CA SER A 341 12.32 11.37 13.48
C SER A 341 13.10 12.67 13.64
N VAL A 342 14.13 12.88 12.82
CA VAL A 342 14.95 14.11 12.84
C VAL A 342 14.23 15.34 12.30
N TYR A 343 13.09 15.16 11.63
CA TYR A 343 12.24 16.24 11.13
C TYR A 343 10.80 16.18 11.68
N GLY A 344 10.56 15.40 12.74
CA GLY A 344 9.30 15.35 13.47
C GLY A 344 8.23 14.50 12.82
N THR A 345 6.98 14.97 12.80
CA THR A 345 5.87 14.19 12.24
C THR A 345 6.04 14.04 10.72
N THR A 346 5.80 12.84 10.20
CA THR A 346 5.88 12.51 8.77
C THR A 346 4.85 11.45 8.36
N TYR A 347 4.81 11.08 7.09
CA TYR A 347 3.98 10.02 6.53
C TYR A 347 4.85 9.08 5.71
N VAL A 348 5.07 7.85 6.15
CA VAL A 348 5.76 6.82 5.35
C VAL A 348 4.77 6.15 4.39
N THR A 349 5.20 5.35 3.40
CA THR A 349 4.28 4.98 2.31
C THR A 349 4.13 3.49 2.00
N LEU A 350 4.96 2.59 2.56
CA LEU A 350 4.93 1.15 2.23
C LEU A 350 4.89 0.18 3.43
N MET A 351 4.62 0.69 4.64
CA MET A 351 4.40 -0.14 5.84
C MET A 351 3.18 -1.08 5.66
N PRO A 352 3.03 -2.17 6.46
CA PRO A 352 3.82 -2.53 7.65
C PRO A 352 5.03 -3.41 7.36
N ARG A 353 5.26 -3.80 6.10
CA ARG A 353 6.25 -4.81 5.74
C ARG A 353 7.52 -4.25 5.14
N TYR A 354 7.40 -3.22 4.30
CA TYR A 354 8.53 -2.69 3.58
C TYR A 354 8.72 -1.21 3.84
N TRP A 355 9.97 -0.78 3.87
CA TRP A 355 10.35 0.63 3.91
C TRP A 355 9.67 1.40 5.04
N GLU A 356 9.66 0.82 6.25
CA GLU A 356 8.87 1.31 7.39
C GLU A 356 9.32 2.68 7.91
N THR A 357 10.50 3.17 7.47
CA THR A 357 11.04 4.50 7.76
C THR A 357 10.95 5.48 6.58
N THR A 358 10.61 5.00 5.38
CA THR A 358 10.80 5.77 4.14
C THR A 358 9.52 6.40 3.65
N THR A 359 9.67 7.64 3.21
CA THR A 359 8.65 8.41 2.49
C THR A 359 9.07 8.53 1.04
N PHE A 360 8.26 8.01 0.12
CA PHE A 360 8.51 8.12 -1.32
C PHE A 360 7.87 9.39 -1.86
N LEU A 361 8.63 10.13 -2.66
CA LEU A 361 8.20 11.42 -3.20
C LEU A 361 6.96 11.30 -4.07
N TRP A 362 6.93 10.24 -4.89
CA TRP A 362 5.81 9.95 -5.78
C TRP A 362 4.52 9.69 -4.99
N ASP A 363 4.57 8.82 -4.00
CA ASP A 363 3.41 8.40 -3.20
C ASP A 363 2.77 9.59 -2.48
N ILE A 364 3.58 10.45 -1.85
CA ILE A 364 3.09 11.67 -1.20
C ILE A 364 2.49 12.64 -2.23
N SER A 365 3.06 12.75 -3.43
CA SER A 365 2.49 13.60 -4.47
C SER A 365 1.08 13.17 -4.92
N LEU A 366 0.78 11.88 -4.88
CA LEU A 366 -0.56 11.36 -5.16
C LEU A 366 -1.56 11.74 -4.06
N SER A 367 -1.08 11.83 -2.82
CA SER A 367 -1.85 12.22 -1.63
C SER A 367 -1.81 13.72 -1.32
N ALA A 368 -1.16 14.53 -2.16
CA ALA A 368 -0.86 15.94 -1.88
C ALA A 368 -2.09 16.78 -1.53
N MET A 369 -3.19 16.60 -2.28
CA MET A 369 -4.44 17.32 -2.04
C MET A 369 -5.01 16.99 -0.65
N LEU A 370 -5.02 15.71 -0.29
CA LEU A 370 -5.51 15.25 1.01
C LEU A 370 -4.64 15.82 2.14
N LEU A 371 -3.31 15.71 2.02
CA LEU A 371 -2.39 16.21 3.04
C LEU A 371 -2.36 17.74 3.13
N SER A 372 -2.64 18.45 2.04
CA SER A 372 -2.78 19.92 2.06
C SER A 372 -3.98 20.38 2.88
N MET A 373 -5.04 19.56 2.97
CA MET A 373 -6.18 19.81 3.83
C MET A 373 -5.93 19.29 5.26
N LEU A 374 -5.52 18.02 5.38
CA LEU A 374 -5.39 17.32 6.66
C LEU A 374 -4.24 17.87 7.49
N ASP A 375 -3.03 17.92 6.93
CA ASP A 375 -1.81 18.23 7.69
C ASP A 375 -0.82 19.10 6.88
N PRO A 376 -1.24 20.30 6.45
CA PRO A 376 -0.45 21.15 5.55
C PRO A 376 0.93 21.52 6.10
N LYS A 377 1.11 21.64 7.43
CA LYS A 377 2.43 21.95 8.01
C LYS A 377 3.40 20.79 7.83
N VAL A 378 2.93 19.54 7.95
CA VAL A 378 3.76 18.35 7.74
C VAL A 378 4.09 18.21 6.24
N LEU A 379 3.12 18.40 5.35
CA LEU A 379 3.39 18.40 3.90
C LEU A 379 4.43 19.44 3.50
N ARG A 380 4.32 20.67 4.03
CA ARG A 380 5.34 21.72 3.83
C ARG A 380 6.71 21.28 4.35
N GLY A 381 6.77 20.71 5.56
CA GLY A 381 8.00 20.22 6.16
C GLY A 381 8.70 19.17 5.29
N MET A 382 7.94 18.20 4.75
CA MET A 382 8.48 17.19 3.83
C MET A 382 9.01 17.82 2.54
N MET A 383 8.27 18.75 1.92
CA MET A 383 8.75 19.48 0.72
C MET A 383 10.04 20.26 1.00
N GLU A 384 10.13 20.93 2.15
CA GLU A 384 11.34 21.66 2.53
C GLU A 384 12.53 20.74 2.81
N MET A 385 12.29 19.53 3.35
CA MET A 385 13.34 18.53 3.49
C MET A 385 13.85 18.05 2.13
N TRP A 386 12.95 17.77 1.18
CA TRP A 386 13.36 17.37 -0.18
C TRP A 386 14.03 18.48 -0.98
N MET A 387 13.71 19.75 -0.73
CA MET A 387 14.42 20.89 -1.34
C MET A 387 15.88 21.02 -0.85
N LYS A 388 16.22 20.47 0.32
CA LYS A 388 17.61 20.40 0.82
C LYS A 388 18.39 19.23 0.25
N LEU A 389 17.71 18.26 -0.34
CA LEU A 389 18.31 17.06 -0.88
C LEU A 389 18.44 17.15 -2.40
N ASP A 390 19.42 16.42 -2.93
CA ASP A 390 19.52 16.23 -4.37
C ASP A 390 18.53 15.15 -4.82
N MET A 391 17.28 15.55 -5.07
CA MET A 391 16.24 14.62 -5.54
C MET A 391 16.50 14.08 -6.94
N HIS A 392 17.54 14.54 -7.65
CA HIS A 392 18.01 13.91 -8.88
C HIS A 392 18.97 12.74 -8.62
N LYS A 393 19.09 12.30 -7.36
CA LYS A 393 19.84 11.10 -6.95
C LYS A 393 19.03 10.11 -6.11
N HIS A 394 17.84 10.50 -5.65
CA HIS A 394 17.04 9.74 -4.68
C HIS A 394 15.56 9.73 -5.06
N PHE A 395 14.81 8.72 -4.61
CA PHE A 395 13.35 8.62 -4.85
C PHE A 395 12.52 8.96 -3.61
N GLY A 396 13.17 9.10 -2.47
CA GLY A 396 12.51 9.35 -1.19
C GLY A 396 13.51 9.69 -0.11
N THR A 397 13.02 9.74 1.12
CA THR A 397 13.80 10.02 2.33
C THR A 397 13.36 9.11 3.44
N GLU A 398 14.30 8.73 4.30
CA GLU A 398 13.96 8.08 5.55
C GLU A 398 13.93 9.08 6.71
N PHE A 399 13.22 8.76 7.80
CA PHE A 399 12.96 9.73 8.86
C PHE A 399 13.95 9.71 10.02
N LEU A 400 14.77 8.66 10.17
CA LEU A 400 15.68 8.54 11.32
C LEU A 400 16.93 9.41 11.16
N THR A 401 17.36 9.66 9.93
CA THR A 401 18.56 10.45 9.61
C THR A 401 18.26 11.62 8.68
N GLY A 402 17.15 11.57 7.93
CA GLY A 402 16.81 12.57 6.92
C GLY A 402 17.58 12.40 5.61
N GLU A 403 18.31 11.30 5.45
CA GLU A 403 19.06 11.01 4.24
C GLU A 403 18.14 10.57 3.10
N GLY A 404 18.60 10.83 1.88
CA GLY A 404 17.94 10.39 0.66
C GLY A 404 18.08 8.88 0.46
N VAL A 405 17.01 8.25 -0.02
CA VAL A 405 16.93 6.79 -0.22
C VAL A 405 16.87 6.46 -1.71
N GLY A 406 17.68 5.46 -2.10
CA GLY A 406 17.71 4.84 -3.42
C GLY A 406 18.16 5.75 -4.57
N PRO A 407 17.98 5.33 -5.84
CA PRO A 407 18.38 6.10 -7.03
C PRO A 407 17.37 7.20 -7.38
N TRP A 408 17.72 7.98 -8.40
CA TRP A 408 16.81 8.95 -9.02
C TRP A 408 15.58 8.28 -9.63
N TYR A 409 14.42 8.92 -9.44
CA TYR A 409 13.19 8.52 -10.08
C TYR A 409 12.58 9.67 -10.88
N SER A 410 12.18 9.38 -12.12
CA SER A 410 11.89 10.40 -13.13
C SER A 410 10.68 11.29 -12.84
N VAL A 411 9.84 10.92 -11.88
CA VAL A 411 8.65 11.68 -11.48
C VAL A 411 8.96 12.87 -10.57
N ASN A 412 10.19 12.98 -10.05
CA ASN A 412 10.45 13.80 -8.86
C ASN A 412 10.13 15.29 -9.04
N ASP A 413 10.51 15.90 -10.16
CA ASP A 413 10.21 17.32 -10.44
C ASP A 413 8.71 17.60 -10.52
N TYR A 414 7.96 16.68 -11.15
CA TYR A 414 6.50 16.73 -11.18
C TYR A 414 5.89 16.54 -9.80
N ALA A 415 6.39 15.57 -9.02
CA ALA A 415 5.93 15.33 -7.66
C ALA A 415 6.07 16.59 -6.79
N MET A 416 7.23 17.25 -6.84
CA MET A 416 7.47 18.52 -6.13
C MET A 416 6.52 19.63 -6.59
N SER A 417 6.38 19.82 -7.90
CA SER A 417 5.50 20.85 -8.47
C SER A 417 4.04 20.62 -8.11
N ARG A 418 3.56 19.37 -8.21
CA ARG A 418 2.19 18.98 -7.86
C ARG A 418 1.90 19.19 -6.38
N MET A 419 2.81 18.77 -5.50
CA MET A 419 2.68 18.98 -4.05
C MET A 419 2.61 20.46 -3.71
N ALA A 420 3.51 21.27 -4.26
CA ALA A 420 3.53 22.71 -4.04
C ALA A 420 2.26 23.39 -4.56
N LYS A 421 1.75 22.96 -5.73
CA LYS A 421 0.51 23.49 -6.29
C LYS A 421 -0.70 23.21 -5.39
N GLU A 422 -0.87 21.96 -4.94
CA GLU A 422 -1.97 21.61 -4.04
C GLU A 422 -1.84 22.33 -2.68
N TYR A 423 -0.62 22.38 -2.12
CA TYR A 423 -0.35 23.08 -0.87
C TYR A 423 -0.74 24.55 -0.94
N LEU A 424 -0.26 25.29 -1.94
CA LEU A 424 -0.57 26.71 -2.12
C LEU A 424 -2.05 26.95 -2.38
N ARG A 425 -2.69 26.07 -3.16
CA ARG A 425 -4.12 26.17 -3.50
C ARG A 425 -5.01 26.03 -2.26
N TRP A 426 -4.70 25.11 -1.35
CA TRP A 426 -5.53 24.84 -0.18
C TRP A 426 -5.20 25.74 1.02
N THR A 427 -3.94 26.12 1.19
CA THR A 427 -3.50 26.90 2.36
C THR A 427 -3.47 28.40 2.10
N GLY A 428 -3.27 28.81 0.84
CA GLY A 428 -3.02 30.21 0.50
C GLY A 428 -1.68 30.75 1.04
N ASP A 429 -0.75 29.92 1.52
CA ASP A 429 0.54 30.32 2.10
C ASP A 429 1.51 30.84 1.02
N ARG A 430 1.19 32.01 0.46
CA ARG A 430 1.99 32.69 -0.56
C ARG A 430 3.34 33.18 -0.02
N ALA A 431 3.44 33.42 1.29
CA ALA A 431 4.68 33.84 1.93
C ALA A 431 5.74 32.73 1.88
N TRP A 432 5.32 31.46 1.84
CA TRP A 432 6.22 30.32 1.65
C TRP A 432 7.09 30.44 0.40
N LEU A 433 6.60 31.06 -0.69
CA LEU A 433 7.38 31.24 -1.92
C LEU A 433 8.66 32.07 -1.73
N ASP A 434 8.67 32.97 -0.76
CA ASP A 434 9.83 33.82 -0.43
C ASP A 434 10.73 33.22 0.67
N LYS A 435 10.31 32.13 1.32
CA LYS A 435 11.11 31.45 2.32
C LYS A 435 12.37 30.88 1.69
N GLU A 436 13.50 31.04 2.38
CA GLU A 436 14.75 30.42 1.99
C GLU A 436 14.85 28.99 2.54
N VAL A 437 15.21 28.07 1.65
CA VAL A 437 15.51 26.67 1.94
C VAL A 437 16.78 26.34 1.17
N ASP A 438 17.81 25.87 1.88
CA ASP A 438 19.14 25.60 1.30
C ASP A 438 19.70 26.81 0.52
N GLY A 439 19.63 28.00 1.13
CA GLY A 439 20.17 29.25 0.56
C GLY A 439 19.45 29.78 -0.68
N LYS A 440 18.31 29.19 -1.08
CA LYS A 440 17.50 29.63 -2.22
C LYS A 440 16.06 29.81 -1.81
N LYS A 441 15.36 30.75 -2.43
CA LYS A 441 13.91 30.88 -2.27
C LYS A 441 13.20 29.61 -2.75
N VAL A 442 12.13 29.22 -2.08
CA VAL A 442 11.23 28.13 -2.53
C VAL A 442 10.81 28.33 -3.99
N LEU A 443 10.47 29.55 -4.39
CA LEU A 443 10.15 29.87 -5.79
C LEU A 443 11.27 29.42 -6.74
N THR A 444 12.53 29.69 -6.41
CA THR A 444 13.68 29.32 -7.25
C THR A 444 13.80 27.81 -7.41
N HIS A 445 13.56 27.04 -6.35
CA HIS A 445 13.52 25.57 -6.44
C HIS A 445 12.40 25.09 -7.37
N LEU A 446 11.19 25.64 -7.23
CA LEU A 446 10.04 25.26 -8.08
C LEU A 446 10.26 25.61 -9.56
N LEU A 447 10.89 26.74 -9.86
CA LEU A 447 11.26 27.08 -11.23
C LEU A 447 12.31 26.11 -11.78
N ARG A 448 13.32 25.74 -10.99
CA ARG A 448 14.32 24.73 -11.40
C ARG A 448 13.66 23.40 -11.78
N TYR A 449 12.71 22.91 -10.98
CA TYR A 449 11.98 21.67 -11.28
C TYR A 449 11.18 21.77 -12.59
N ALA A 450 10.56 22.93 -12.86
CA ALA A 450 9.83 23.15 -14.10
C ALA A 450 10.74 23.23 -15.35
N GLU A 451 12.01 23.57 -15.18
CA GLU A 451 12.97 23.79 -16.27
C GLU A 451 13.90 22.59 -16.51
N HIS A 452 14.06 21.69 -15.52
CA HIS A 452 15.04 20.60 -15.56
C HIS A 452 14.86 19.65 -16.75
N TRP A 453 13.64 19.46 -17.24
CA TRP A 453 13.38 18.61 -18.41
C TRP A 453 14.21 18.99 -19.64
N ARG A 454 14.63 20.26 -19.76
CA ARG A 454 15.50 20.74 -20.85
C ARG A 454 16.86 20.07 -20.83
N GLU A 455 17.39 19.78 -19.64
CA GLU A 455 18.64 19.04 -19.45
C GLU A 455 18.50 17.57 -19.86
N LEU A 456 17.29 17.02 -19.76
CA LEU A 456 16.95 15.65 -20.15
C LEU A 456 16.66 15.48 -21.64
N ASN A 457 16.53 16.56 -22.42
CA ASN A 457 16.38 16.51 -23.88
C ASN A 457 17.73 16.23 -24.58
N VAL A 458 18.41 15.17 -24.14
CA VAL A 458 19.79 14.82 -24.56
C VAL A 458 19.86 14.39 -26.02
N ASN A 459 18.78 13.78 -26.53
CA ASN A 459 18.67 13.34 -27.93
C ASN A 459 18.22 14.48 -28.88
N LYS A 460 17.86 15.65 -28.34
CA LYS A 460 17.39 16.83 -29.09
C LYS A 460 16.12 16.58 -29.91
N HIS A 461 15.34 15.56 -29.59
CA HIS A 461 14.03 15.31 -30.19
C HIS A 461 12.93 16.25 -29.68
N GLY A 462 13.23 17.03 -28.64
CA GLY A 462 12.30 18.00 -28.07
C GLY A 462 11.43 17.44 -26.95
N LEU A 463 11.75 16.26 -26.43
CA LEU A 463 11.15 15.65 -25.23
C LEU A 463 12.28 15.23 -24.27
N ALA A 464 11.97 15.13 -22.99
CA ALA A 464 12.89 14.59 -22.00
C ALA A 464 13.02 13.07 -22.18
N ASP A 465 14.26 12.59 -22.24
CA ASP A 465 14.64 11.18 -22.14
C ASP A 465 14.89 10.84 -20.67
N TYR A 466 14.03 10.00 -20.12
CA TYR A 466 14.08 9.60 -18.71
C TYR A 466 14.89 8.33 -18.45
N GLY A 467 15.54 7.77 -19.48
CA GLY A 467 16.40 6.60 -19.34
C GLY A 467 15.63 5.28 -19.24
N GLY A 468 16.24 4.30 -18.57
CA GLY A 468 15.76 2.93 -18.57
C GLY A 468 14.73 2.61 -17.47
N VAL A 469 14.47 1.31 -17.33
CA VAL A 469 13.50 0.73 -16.38
C VAL A 469 13.75 1.16 -14.93
N THR A 470 15.01 1.40 -14.55
CA THR A 470 15.40 1.81 -13.19
C THR A 470 14.95 3.22 -12.79
N ASN A 471 14.63 4.05 -13.78
CA ASN A 471 14.23 5.45 -13.59
C ASN A 471 12.71 5.62 -13.71
N LEU A 472 12.04 4.62 -14.29
CA LEU A 472 10.65 4.63 -14.73
C LEU A 472 9.88 3.45 -14.12
N LEU A 473 8.67 3.18 -14.63
CA LEU A 473 7.79 2.12 -14.13
C LEU A 473 8.43 0.73 -14.32
N GLU A 474 9.09 0.22 -13.28
CA GLU A 474 9.79 -1.08 -13.29
C GLU A 474 8.87 -2.24 -13.70
N ALA A 475 7.58 -2.16 -13.34
CA ALA A 475 6.58 -3.17 -13.67
C ALA A 475 6.25 -3.27 -15.18
N VAL A 476 6.71 -2.31 -16.00
CA VAL A 476 6.49 -2.29 -17.45
C VAL A 476 7.84 -2.06 -18.14
N SER A 477 8.55 -3.15 -18.45
CA SER A 477 9.92 -3.10 -18.97
C SER A 477 10.09 -2.35 -20.30
N SER A 478 9.02 -2.17 -21.08
CA SER A 478 9.03 -1.39 -22.33
C SER A 478 8.77 0.11 -22.12
N TYR A 479 8.44 0.55 -20.91
CA TYR A 479 8.21 1.96 -20.57
C TYR A 479 9.53 2.66 -20.25
N VAL A 480 10.22 3.10 -21.30
CA VAL A 480 11.59 3.64 -21.24
C VAL A 480 11.74 4.91 -22.08
N HIS A 481 12.77 5.69 -21.79
CA HIS A 481 13.22 6.87 -22.52
C HIS A 481 12.19 8.00 -22.59
N GLU A 482 11.82 8.45 -23.79
CA GLU A 482 10.85 9.53 -23.98
C GLU A 482 9.43 8.99 -23.84
N VAL A 483 8.90 9.10 -22.62
CA VAL A 483 7.55 8.63 -22.25
C VAL A 483 6.55 9.79 -22.27
N ALA A 484 5.29 9.51 -22.63
CA ALA A 484 4.28 10.56 -22.76
C ALA A 484 3.83 11.13 -21.41
N GLY A 485 3.62 10.28 -20.41
CA GLY A 485 3.11 10.70 -19.10
C GLY A 485 4.01 11.73 -18.40
N LEU A 486 5.32 11.46 -18.31
CA LEU A 486 6.25 12.40 -17.66
C LEU A 486 6.54 13.64 -18.50
N ASN A 487 6.55 13.55 -19.82
CA ASN A 487 6.63 14.75 -20.66
C ASN A 487 5.35 15.60 -20.57
N ALA A 488 4.17 14.99 -20.42
CA ALA A 488 2.95 15.71 -20.06
C ALA A 488 3.08 16.37 -18.69
N ALA A 489 3.73 15.71 -17.73
CA ALA A 489 4.00 16.27 -16.41
C ALA A 489 4.87 17.53 -16.47
N ASN A 490 5.83 17.62 -17.41
CA ASN A 490 6.59 18.85 -17.65
C ASN A 490 5.72 20.00 -18.15
N VAL A 491 4.69 19.73 -18.97
CA VAL A 491 3.68 20.73 -19.38
C VAL A 491 2.96 21.30 -18.15
N HIS A 492 2.58 20.44 -17.21
CA HIS A 492 2.00 20.86 -15.94
C HIS A 492 2.97 21.75 -15.14
N ASN A 493 4.23 21.34 -15.01
CA ASN A 493 5.23 22.09 -14.24
C ASN A 493 5.46 23.48 -14.84
N LEU A 494 5.59 23.60 -16.17
CA LEU A 494 5.73 24.89 -16.85
C LEU A 494 4.51 25.79 -16.64
N ARG A 495 3.29 25.24 -16.71
CA ARG A 495 2.06 26.00 -16.45
C ARG A 495 1.99 26.49 -15.01
N PHE A 496 2.34 25.64 -14.05
CA PHE A 496 2.41 26.04 -12.65
C PHE A 496 3.49 27.10 -12.41
N ALA A 497 4.68 26.94 -12.98
CA ALA A 497 5.74 27.97 -12.93
C ALA A 497 5.27 29.30 -13.53
N ALA A 498 4.48 29.29 -14.61
CA ALA A 498 3.87 30.48 -15.19
C ALA A 498 2.93 31.20 -14.20
N GLU A 499 2.08 30.46 -13.49
CA GLU A 499 1.21 31.00 -12.43
C GLU A 499 2.04 31.68 -11.32
N LEU A 500 3.15 31.05 -10.90
CA LEU A 500 4.01 31.56 -9.83
C LEU A 500 4.76 32.84 -10.22
N VAL A 501 5.34 32.91 -11.42
CA VAL A 501 6.09 34.11 -11.85
C VAL A 501 5.15 35.26 -12.21
N GLU A 502 3.96 34.98 -12.74
CA GLU A 502 2.93 36.00 -12.95
C GLU A 502 2.46 36.60 -11.62
N PHE A 503 2.27 35.75 -10.60
CA PHE A 503 1.97 36.20 -9.24
C PHE A 503 3.06 37.12 -8.67
N LYS A 504 4.32 36.93 -9.06
CA LYS A 504 5.45 37.80 -8.71
C LYS A 504 5.63 39.01 -9.64
N GLY A 505 4.74 39.20 -10.61
CA GLY A 505 4.69 40.35 -11.52
C GLY A 505 5.42 40.14 -12.85
N ASP A 506 6.08 39.01 -13.08
CA ASP A 506 6.80 38.73 -14.33
C ASP A 506 5.89 38.10 -15.39
N LYS A 507 5.06 38.95 -15.99
CA LYS A 507 4.10 38.56 -17.04
C LYS A 507 4.78 38.03 -18.31
N SER A 508 5.97 38.55 -18.63
CA SER A 508 6.72 38.15 -19.82
C SER A 508 7.20 36.71 -19.69
N LYS A 509 7.82 36.37 -18.55
CA LYS A 509 8.26 35.01 -18.26
C LYS A 509 7.09 34.03 -18.14
N ALA A 510 5.97 34.46 -17.55
CA ALA A 510 4.75 33.66 -17.52
C ALA A 510 4.24 33.31 -18.92
N ALA A 511 4.20 34.30 -19.83
CA ALA A 511 3.80 34.07 -21.22
C ALA A 511 4.77 33.13 -21.95
N ALA A 512 6.08 33.25 -21.70
CA ALA A 512 7.09 32.34 -22.25
C ALA A 512 6.88 30.89 -21.79
N TYR A 513 6.69 30.65 -20.49
CA TYR A 513 6.42 29.30 -19.97
C TYR A 513 5.12 28.71 -20.50
N ARG A 514 4.06 29.51 -20.63
CA ARG A 514 2.78 29.05 -21.23
C ARG A 514 2.98 28.62 -22.68
N LYS A 515 3.69 29.42 -23.47
CA LYS A 515 4.00 29.11 -24.87
C LYS A 515 4.80 27.81 -24.98
N GLU A 516 5.85 27.67 -24.18
CA GLU A 516 6.68 26.46 -24.14
C GLU A 516 5.87 25.23 -23.72
N ALA A 517 4.98 25.36 -22.73
CA ALA A 517 4.09 24.30 -22.30
C ALA A 517 3.16 23.84 -23.44
N ASP A 518 2.61 24.76 -24.23
CA ASP A 518 1.75 24.43 -25.36
C ASP A 518 2.53 23.73 -26.49
N GLU A 519 3.76 24.18 -26.77
CA GLU A 519 4.65 23.52 -27.74
C GLU A 519 5.07 22.12 -27.28
N LEU A 520 5.36 21.95 -26.00
CA LEU A 520 5.67 20.64 -25.41
C LEU A 520 4.45 19.72 -25.43
N GLY A 521 3.27 20.23 -25.09
CA GLY A 521 2.01 19.48 -25.15
C GLY A 521 1.68 18.95 -26.54
N ARG A 522 1.94 19.73 -27.60
CA ARG A 522 1.80 19.25 -28.98
C ARG A 522 2.73 18.07 -29.28
N ARG A 523 4.01 18.15 -28.86
CA ARG A 523 4.98 17.06 -29.04
C ARG A 523 4.60 15.80 -28.28
N VAL A 524 4.08 15.93 -27.06
CA VAL A 524 3.56 14.79 -26.28
C VAL A 524 2.44 14.07 -27.02
N LEU A 525 1.55 14.81 -27.69
CA LEU A 525 0.46 14.20 -28.46
C LEU A 525 0.94 13.41 -29.69
N GLU A 526 2.14 13.67 -30.21
CA GLU A 526 2.74 12.86 -31.28
C GLU A 526 3.08 11.43 -30.82
N LEU A 527 3.18 11.21 -29.50
CA LEU A 527 3.36 9.89 -28.90
C LEU A 527 2.04 9.11 -28.77
N TYR A 528 0.88 9.74 -28.98
CA TYR A 528 -0.39 9.02 -28.95
C TYR A 528 -0.52 8.10 -30.16
N VAL A 529 -1.01 6.87 -29.93
CA VAL A 529 -1.33 5.95 -31.03
C VAL A 529 -2.81 6.13 -31.42
N PRO A 530 -3.11 6.65 -32.64
CA PRO A 530 -4.46 6.99 -33.03
C PRO A 530 -5.46 5.84 -32.87
N GLY A 531 -6.57 6.10 -32.18
CA GLY A 531 -7.66 5.16 -31.97
C GLY A 531 -7.38 4.01 -30.99
N LYS A 532 -6.17 3.90 -30.43
CA LYS A 532 -5.81 2.78 -29.54
C LYS A 532 -5.88 3.10 -28.05
N GLY A 533 -5.92 4.38 -27.65
CA GLY A 533 -5.95 4.76 -26.24
C GLY A 533 -4.63 4.46 -25.50
N ILE A 534 -3.53 4.34 -26.23
CA ILE A 534 -2.18 4.07 -25.70
C ILE A 534 -1.17 5.06 -26.29
N TRP A 535 0.00 5.11 -25.66
CA TRP A 535 1.12 5.93 -26.09
C TRP A 535 2.30 5.05 -26.48
N LYS A 536 3.15 5.59 -27.36
CA LYS A 536 4.44 5.03 -27.69
C LYS A 536 5.54 5.74 -26.90
N CYS A 537 6.59 5.02 -26.57
CA CYS A 537 7.84 5.60 -26.11
C CYS A 537 8.74 5.85 -27.31
N ARG A 538 9.47 6.98 -27.34
CA ARG A 538 10.53 7.20 -28.33
C ARG A 538 11.89 6.81 -27.73
N LEU A 539 12.66 6.04 -28.48
CA LEU A 539 14.01 5.61 -28.12
C LEU A 539 15.07 6.65 -28.52
N PRO A 540 16.33 6.52 -28.03
CA PRO A 540 17.40 7.45 -28.37
C PRO A 540 17.71 7.53 -29.86
N ASP A 541 17.47 6.47 -30.63
CA ASP A 541 17.66 6.43 -32.08
C ASP A 541 16.47 7.02 -32.88
N GLY A 542 15.42 7.48 -32.18
CA GLY A 542 14.20 8.03 -32.76
C GLY A 542 13.13 6.98 -33.12
N SER A 543 13.42 5.68 -32.96
CA SER A 543 12.42 4.62 -33.12
C SER A 543 11.40 4.61 -31.99
N TYR A 544 10.31 3.84 -32.14
CA TYR A 544 9.21 3.82 -31.18
C TYR A 544 8.82 2.43 -30.72
N TYR A 545 8.37 2.32 -29.47
CA TYR A 545 7.67 1.15 -28.92
C TYR A 545 6.28 1.52 -28.43
N GLU A 546 5.26 0.74 -28.83
CA GLU A 546 3.93 0.84 -28.22
C GLU A 546 3.98 0.25 -26.80
N VAL A 547 3.44 0.98 -25.81
CA VAL A 547 3.41 0.53 -24.42
C VAL A 547 1.97 0.47 -23.93
N HIS A 548 1.56 -0.70 -23.44
CA HIS A 548 0.19 -0.99 -23.04
C HIS A 548 0.02 -0.86 -21.53
N HIS A 549 -0.22 0.36 -21.07
CA HIS A 549 -0.45 0.68 -19.65
C HIS A 549 -1.40 1.87 -19.50
N CYS A 550 -1.99 2.04 -18.31
CA CYS A 550 -2.94 3.12 -18.03
C CYS A 550 -2.32 4.37 -17.38
N TYR A 551 -1.04 4.32 -17.00
CA TYR A 551 -0.39 5.45 -16.33
C TYR A 551 -0.28 6.68 -17.24
N ASP A 552 0.13 6.51 -18.49
CA ASP A 552 0.21 7.62 -19.46
C ASP A 552 -1.17 8.23 -19.72
N PHE A 553 -2.22 7.40 -19.76
CA PHE A 553 -3.59 7.89 -19.87
C PHE A 553 -3.95 8.80 -18.69
N GLY A 554 -3.74 8.33 -17.45
CA GLY A 554 -4.07 9.09 -16.25
C GLY A 554 -3.26 10.39 -16.14
N THR A 555 -1.94 10.31 -16.32
CA THR A 555 -1.04 11.46 -16.14
C THR A 555 -1.23 12.49 -17.24
N THR A 556 -1.38 12.08 -18.51
CA THR A 556 -1.64 13.01 -19.61
C THR A 556 -2.99 13.69 -19.44
N LEU A 557 -4.03 12.97 -19.00
CA LEU A 557 -5.34 13.55 -18.74
C LEU A 557 -5.25 14.60 -17.61
N MET A 558 -4.61 14.26 -16.50
CA MET A 558 -4.44 15.18 -15.37
C MET A 558 -3.59 16.41 -15.70
N ALA A 559 -2.52 16.23 -16.48
CA ALA A 559 -1.58 17.30 -16.78
C ALA A 559 -2.06 18.22 -17.92
N CYS A 560 -2.78 17.68 -18.91
CA CYS A 560 -3.15 18.41 -20.12
C CYS A 560 -4.62 18.91 -20.13
N VAL A 561 -5.56 18.26 -19.41
CA VAL A 561 -7.02 18.56 -19.54
C VAL A 561 -7.51 19.70 -18.63
N ILE A 562 -6.70 20.15 -17.67
CA ILE A 562 -7.07 21.25 -16.76
C ILE A 562 -7.36 22.58 -17.50
N ASP A 563 -7.05 22.70 -18.79
CA ASP A 563 -7.32 23.89 -19.60
C ASP A 563 -8.78 24.02 -20.14
N THR A 564 -9.64 23.01 -19.99
CA THR A 564 -11.03 23.12 -20.50
C THR A 564 -11.92 24.05 -19.66
N ARG A 565 -11.52 24.44 -18.44
CA ARG A 565 -12.28 25.40 -17.61
C ARG A 565 -12.02 26.86 -17.96
N SER A 566 -10.89 27.17 -18.60
CA SER A 566 -10.54 28.54 -19.04
C SER A 566 -11.32 29.00 -20.28
N ARG A 567 -12.00 28.07 -20.99
CA ARG A 567 -12.70 28.32 -22.25
C ARG A 567 -14.22 28.10 -22.19
N CYS A 568 -14.83 28.04 -21.00
CA CYS A 568 -16.28 27.88 -20.86
C CYS A 568 -17.10 29.16 -21.16
N HIS A 569 -16.45 30.23 -21.64
CA HIS A 569 -17.08 31.38 -22.28
C HIS A 569 -16.74 31.42 -23.77
N ILE A 570 -17.32 30.51 -24.55
CA ILE A 570 -17.34 30.63 -26.01
C ILE A 570 -18.78 30.41 -26.47
N GLN A 571 -19.41 31.53 -26.85
CA GLN A 571 -20.58 31.56 -27.72
C GLN A 571 -20.35 30.63 -28.92
N HIS A 572 -21.38 29.90 -29.35
CA HIS A 572 -21.37 29.29 -30.69
C HIS A 572 -20.92 30.35 -31.71
N PRO A 573 -19.87 30.07 -32.51
CA PRO A 573 -20.05 29.24 -33.70
C PRO A 573 -18.85 28.34 -34.09
N SER A 574 -19.18 27.31 -34.88
CA SER A 574 -18.36 26.55 -35.85
C SER A 574 -16.82 26.59 -35.76
N GLY A 575 -16.23 25.44 -35.40
CA GLY A 575 -14.96 24.98 -35.97
C GLY A 575 -13.75 24.86 -35.04
N SER A 576 -13.54 23.69 -34.42
CA SER A 576 -12.25 22.97 -34.39
C SER A 576 -12.43 21.59 -33.73
N SER A 577 -11.73 20.57 -34.23
CA SER A 577 -11.92 19.15 -33.88
C SER A 577 -11.18 18.67 -32.63
N MET A 578 -10.45 19.54 -31.94
CA MET A 578 -9.47 19.15 -30.91
C MET A 578 -10.12 18.93 -29.52
N ASP A 579 -11.11 19.73 -29.15
CA ASP A 579 -11.78 19.63 -27.84
C ASP A 579 -12.75 18.43 -27.76
N ARG A 580 -13.26 17.96 -28.91
CA ARG A 580 -14.13 16.78 -28.96
C ARG A 580 -13.39 15.48 -28.63
N CYS A 581 -12.14 15.32 -29.05
CA CYS A 581 -11.40 14.06 -28.83
C CYS A 581 -11.17 13.76 -27.34
N ILE A 582 -10.85 14.76 -26.53
CA ILE A 582 -10.55 14.56 -25.11
C ILE A 582 -11.84 14.27 -24.31
N LEU A 583 -12.94 14.97 -24.60
CA LEU A 583 -14.23 14.72 -23.94
C LEU A 583 -14.88 13.40 -24.40
N LEU A 584 -14.74 13.03 -25.69
CA LEU A 584 -15.20 11.75 -26.22
C LEU A 584 -14.40 10.58 -25.63
N MET A 585 -13.10 10.74 -25.35
CA MET A 585 -12.30 9.71 -24.67
C MET A 585 -12.80 9.39 -23.25
N ALA A 586 -13.35 10.37 -22.54
CA ALA A 586 -13.95 10.15 -21.21
C ALA A 586 -15.36 9.50 -21.28
N CYS A 587 -16.14 9.79 -22.33
CA CYS A 587 -17.51 9.26 -22.47
C CYS A 587 -17.60 7.90 -23.19
N ALA A 588 -16.65 7.54 -24.06
CA ALA A 588 -16.78 6.37 -24.94
C ALA A 588 -16.61 4.99 -24.25
N ARG A 589 -16.48 4.91 -22.92
CA ARG A 589 -16.32 3.63 -22.19
C ARG A 589 -17.35 3.35 -21.09
N THR A 590 -18.32 4.22 -20.86
CA THR A 590 -19.35 4.02 -19.80
C THR A 590 -20.70 3.51 -20.29
N GLU A 591 -20.92 3.31 -21.59
CA GLU A 591 -22.19 2.77 -22.10
C GLU A 591 -22.11 1.26 -22.33
N ARG A 592 -22.20 0.49 -21.24
CA ARG A 592 -22.76 -0.89 -21.23
C ARG A 592 -23.06 -1.33 -19.79
N PHE A 593 -23.97 -0.62 -19.13
CA PHE A 593 -24.75 -1.16 -18.02
C PHE A 593 -26.24 -0.97 -18.31
N VAL A 594 -26.96 -2.08 -18.37
CA VAL A 594 -28.41 -2.13 -18.56
C VAL A 594 -29.06 -1.61 -17.26
N CYS A 595 -29.52 -0.36 -17.27
CA CYS A 595 -30.35 0.19 -16.21
C CYS A 595 -31.83 -0.08 -16.53
N GLY A 596 -32.45 -0.97 -15.74
CA GLY A 596 -33.90 -1.17 -15.74
C GLY A 596 -34.55 -0.42 -14.58
N ARG A 597 -35.03 0.81 -14.82
CA ARG A 597 -36.36 1.34 -14.42
C ARG A 597 -36.45 2.86 -14.63
N ARG A 598 -37.11 3.20 -15.74
CA ARG A 598 -37.89 4.42 -16.08
C ARG A 598 -37.73 5.68 -15.21
N SER A 599 -37.14 6.71 -15.81
CA SER A 599 -37.67 8.08 -15.78
C SER A 599 -37.45 8.73 -17.16
N ARG A 600 -38.41 9.56 -17.58
CA ARG A 600 -38.72 9.90 -18.98
C ARG A 600 -37.72 10.91 -19.58
N CYS A 601 -37.21 10.62 -20.77
CA CYS A 601 -36.80 11.65 -21.74
C CYS A 601 -36.96 11.09 -23.17
N ARG A 602 -37.67 11.81 -24.06
CA ARG A 602 -37.91 11.47 -25.48
C ARG A 602 -37.08 12.41 -26.35
N ILE A 603 -36.18 11.90 -27.18
CA ILE A 603 -35.84 12.42 -28.53
C ILE A 603 -35.43 11.21 -29.41
N ARG A 604 -35.83 11.23 -30.68
CA ARG A 604 -35.79 10.15 -31.70
C ARG A 604 -34.75 10.48 -32.79
N MET A 605 -34.36 9.45 -33.56
CA MET A 605 -33.55 9.39 -34.81
C MET A 605 -32.10 8.93 -34.60
N ASP A 606 -31.47 8.09 -35.44
CA ASP A 606 -31.87 7.11 -36.47
C ASP A 606 -30.64 6.20 -36.72
N GLN A 607 -30.82 5.07 -37.39
CA GLN A 607 -29.89 3.96 -37.55
C GLN A 607 -28.68 4.24 -38.45
N GLY A 608 -27.55 3.54 -38.19
CA GLY A 608 -26.41 3.45 -39.10
C GLY A 608 -25.48 2.29 -38.75
N THR A 609 -25.52 1.25 -39.58
CA THR A 609 -24.75 0.00 -39.54
C THR A 609 -23.31 0.18 -40.04
N ARG A 610 -22.34 -0.59 -39.50
CA ARG A 610 -21.32 -1.32 -40.30
C ARG A 610 -20.41 -2.21 -39.45
N GLU A 611 -20.09 -3.34 -40.05
CA GLU A 611 -19.38 -4.53 -39.58
C GLU A 611 -17.85 -4.47 -39.80
N ASP A 612 -17.21 -5.58 -39.44
CA ASP A 612 -15.86 -6.11 -39.77
C ASP A 612 -14.70 -5.73 -38.83
N GLU A 613 -14.23 -6.65 -37.96
CA GLU A 613 -13.40 -7.86 -38.17
C GLU A 613 -11.95 -7.57 -38.57
N HIS A 614 -11.01 -7.77 -37.64
CA HIS A 614 -9.92 -8.74 -37.83
C HIS A 614 -9.11 -9.00 -36.56
N ALA A 615 -8.93 -10.29 -36.27
CA ALA A 615 -8.12 -10.84 -35.20
C ALA A 615 -6.83 -11.45 -35.78
N ARG A 616 -5.69 -11.22 -35.12
CA ARG A 616 -4.52 -12.10 -35.21
C ARG A 616 -3.91 -12.29 -33.83
N ALA A 617 -3.75 -13.55 -33.47
CA ALA A 617 -3.15 -14.05 -32.23
C ALA A 617 -1.68 -14.39 -32.46
N VAL A 618 -0.81 -14.09 -31.49
CA VAL A 618 0.52 -14.70 -31.34
C VAL A 618 0.71 -15.07 -29.86
N ARG A 619 1.20 -16.30 -29.62
CA ARG A 619 1.43 -16.93 -28.32
C ARG A 619 2.82 -16.56 -27.74
N PRO A 620 3.03 -16.70 -26.41
CA PRO A 620 4.16 -16.11 -25.70
C PRO A 620 5.39 -17.03 -25.63
N GLY A 621 6.58 -16.42 -25.74
CA GLY A 621 7.86 -17.04 -25.41
C GLY A 621 8.43 -16.41 -24.14
N ALA A 622 8.74 -17.24 -23.16
CA ALA A 622 9.52 -16.90 -21.97
C ALA A 622 11.01 -16.69 -22.36
N PHE A 623 11.75 -15.82 -21.66
CA PHE A 623 13.03 -16.13 -21.01
C PHE A 623 13.68 -14.90 -20.35
N TYR A 624 14.15 -15.17 -19.13
CA TYR A 624 15.05 -14.48 -18.20
C TYR A 624 16.06 -13.43 -18.74
N GLY A 625 16.26 -12.36 -17.98
CA GLY A 625 17.43 -11.47 -18.04
C GLY A 625 17.94 -11.16 -16.63
N ASN A 626 19.09 -11.73 -16.29
CA ASN A 626 19.82 -11.50 -15.03
C ASN A 626 20.67 -10.23 -15.11
N PHE A 627 20.72 -9.50 -13.99
CA PHE A 627 21.69 -8.44 -13.70
C PHE A 627 22.99 -9.04 -13.17
N LEU A 628 24.12 -8.68 -13.78
CA LEU A 628 25.45 -8.80 -13.18
C LEU A 628 26.41 -7.85 -13.92
N HIS A 629 26.80 -6.76 -13.28
CA HIS A 629 28.12 -6.17 -13.47
C HIS A 629 28.55 -5.42 -12.21
N ALA A 630 29.41 -6.07 -11.42
CA ALA A 630 30.47 -5.43 -10.66
C ALA A 630 31.74 -6.23 -10.97
N GLY A 631 32.73 -5.56 -11.59
CA GLY A 631 33.97 -6.18 -12.01
C GLY A 631 34.90 -6.45 -10.83
N ILE A 632 35.33 -7.69 -10.68
CA ILE A 632 36.57 -8.09 -10.00
C ILE A 632 37.21 -9.20 -10.84
N GLU A 633 38.54 -9.13 -10.94
CA GLU A 633 39.49 -9.80 -11.83
C GLU A 633 39.19 -11.26 -12.27
N ARG A 634 39.20 -11.45 -13.60
CA ARG A 634 39.26 -12.76 -14.26
C ARG A 634 40.70 -13.30 -14.27
N SER A 635 41.07 -14.09 -13.28
CA SER A 635 42.05 -15.17 -13.44
C SER A 635 42.18 -15.97 -12.15
N ARG A 636 41.40 -17.08 -12.02
CA ARG A 636 41.70 -18.29 -11.20
C ARG A 636 40.52 -19.25 -10.97
N VAL A 637 39.35 -19.07 -11.59
CA VAL A 637 38.16 -19.92 -11.33
C VAL A 637 37.86 -20.98 -12.41
N GLU A 638 38.64 -21.03 -13.50
CA GLU A 638 38.36 -21.98 -14.60
C GLU A 638 38.87 -23.43 -14.37
N VAL A 639 39.57 -23.72 -13.28
CA VAL A 639 40.12 -25.05 -12.99
C VAL A 639 39.32 -25.84 -11.94
N ALA A 640 38.42 -25.20 -11.17
CA ALA A 640 37.69 -25.87 -10.09
C ALA A 640 36.33 -26.48 -10.49
N ILE A 641 35.73 -26.06 -11.62
CA ILE A 641 34.34 -26.44 -11.97
C ILE A 641 34.27 -27.67 -12.89
N ARG A 642 35.38 -28.09 -13.52
CA ARG A 642 35.41 -29.30 -14.37
C ARG A 642 35.51 -30.65 -13.62
N SER A 643 35.72 -30.64 -12.30
CA SER A 643 35.92 -31.88 -11.51
C SER A 643 34.64 -32.42 -10.84
N ALA A 644 33.58 -31.61 -10.68
CA ALA A 644 32.42 -32.00 -9.86
C ALA A 644 31.21 -32.55 -10.64
N VAL A 645 31.20 -32.46 -11.98
CA VAL A 645 30.03 -32.85 -12.82
C VAL A 645 30.15 -34.28 -13.38
N HIS A 646 31.21 -35.03 -13.07
CA HIS A 646 31.42 -36.40 -13.57
C HIS A 646 31.17 -37.53 -12.55
N LYS A 647 30.57 -37.25 -11.39
CA LYS A 647 30.17 -38.28 -10.42
C LYS A 647 28.77 -38.02 -9.88
N ARG A 648 27.78 -38.72 -10.46
CA ARG A 648 26.46 -39.15 -9.90
C ARG A 648 25.28 -39.00 -10.87
N LEU A 649 25.43 -39.56 -12.08
CA LEU A 649 24.30 -40.08 -12.87
C LEU A 649 24.64 -41.52 -13.27
N GLY A 650 23.74 -42.45 -12.97
CA GLY A 650 23.89 -43.91 -13.08
C GLY A 650 23.89 -44.50 -11.67
N VAL A 651 22.80 -45.09 -11.17
CA VAL A 651 22.17 -46.39 -11.47
C VAL A 651 21.05 -46.48 -10.39
N CYS A 652 19.78 -46.89 -10.56
CA CYS A 652 19.19 -48.01 -11.28
C CYS A 652 17.66 -47.82 -11.39
N ILE A 653 17.08 -48.32 -12.48
CA ILE A 653 15.66 -48.65 -12.67
C ILE A 653 15.49 -50.15 -12.37
N ARG A 654 14.44 -50.54 -11.62
CA ARG A 654 13.54 -51.71 -11.84
C ARG A 654 12.86 -52.15 -10.53
N MET A 655 11.62 -51.71 -10.30
CA MET A 655 10.36 -52.48 -10.37
C MET A 655 9.21 -51.57 -9.92
#